data_AF-A0A0C3CHG2-F1
#
_entry.id   AF-A0A0C3CHG2-F1
#
_cell.length_a   1.000
_cell.length_b   1.000
_cell.length_c   1.000
_cell.angle_alpha   90.00
_cell.angle_beta   90.00
_cell.angle_gamma   90.00
#
_symmetry.space_group_name_H-M   'P 1'
#
loop_
_entity.id
_entity.type
_entity.pdbx_description
1 polymer ?
#
loop_
_entity_poly.entity_id
_entity_poly.type
_entity_poly.pdbx_seq_one_letter_code
_entity_poly.pdbx_strand_id
1 'polypeptide(L)'
;MSELHNPQDDADRSWEDETLGSILKVTLQKEVAESSGYDIVWLKELAAELESENSLHLNGDIIDRLLIGRLELDPQAMSDDLEYVAVIASLPSQQTVFEYLVGCWKRLNSERATLLKKGYPPMETQQALSVLEKARDLIISYAGLSLQEPEMFPQPSGRPLGPPEFVAPLLSLSALSAPLMYTSTSTNILGPSEIEAFLQDLARRFEPDNEIDDILGPVVRQLMFHESLWRPEGLGGGDASWRGVVSGLEALVAVKSIAVMITRMPEWMPANATAASFEKVTLLGPICRLGVFGREWPSIPQTYFSDPEKRTRPDIESSNASLRGTLKSLQSSLFQVFNTLVRASPDSREAVLRYFATAISLNVKRAAMQVEPESVATDSFMVNLQSVMLRFAEPFMDAKYSKIDRIDPLYFAHSSRIDVREETRIKATSDEASAWVKENELPNAAPPNFISDIFYLTVAISHFGYLRTISNFEELGKHIEDMQRHLDMLNGDGSWMGTPFQARTEAAINQVKTEMGKIKTQQLAFQVQILDPELVFRTVGFINFASTWLIRLVDPKKSHPNSTVELPLPHDVPMTFRVLPEYFLEDVVDYFLFIVRYAPDRLELSGKNELVIFALTFLTSTWYIKNPFLKAHINETLFYGILGYGNETNGVLGNILNTHPMALKHLMPALMHFYIEVEQTGASSQFYDKFSTRNIAYILKAIWNNPTHRQALKTEAGNVDKFIKFINLMINDVTYLMDESLSELTQIHNIQTEMENQELWASKPAQYRRERESTLRQLERHASGYTTLGKSTVGLLKDFTAETKAPFMMPEIIDRLAAMLDYNLDALVGPKCQDLKVKDPEKYRFKPRELLSDILQVYLNLSDQPEFVQAIAGEGRSYRKELFERAAGIARRKTLKTETEIEKLRLFVIRVEEAKANLEAEDDLGEVPDEFLDPLMATVMRDPVMLPSSKTIIDRATIKSHLLSDSKDPFNRAPLAIEDVIPDLELKARIQEFLIARRKKPSLDTPEVDFEMGEPIE
;
A
#
# COMPACT_ATOMS: atom_id res chain seq x y z
N MET A 1 41.98 -80.92 28.04
CA MET A 1 41.84 -80.56 26.61
C MET A 1 41.23 -79.16 26.62
N SER A 2 42.05 -78.14 26.84
CA SER A 2 42.60 -77.29 25.76
C SER A 2 41.49 -76.76 24.84
N GLU A 3 40.60 -75.96 25.42
CA GLU A 3 39.81 -75.02 24.63
C GLU A 3 40.78 -74.05 23.96
N LEU A 4 40.57 -73.83 22.66
CA LEU A 4 41.35 -72.94 21.82
C LEU A 4 41.24 -71.52 22.39
N HIS A 5 42.23 -71.10 23.18
CA HIS A 5 42.41 -69.71 23.57
C HIS A 5 42.78 -68.93 22.31
N ASN A 6 41.81 -68.20 21.75
CA ASN A 6 41.97 -67.44 20.52
C ASN A 6 42.67 -66.11 20.87
N PRO A 7 43.92 -65.85 20.42
CA PRO A 7 44.62 -64.59 20.71
C PRO A 7 43.90 -63.35 20.15
N GLN A 8 42.90 -63.54 19.28
CA GLN A 8 42.03 -62.51 18.76
C GLN A 8 40.98 -62.05 19.79
N ASP A 9 40.49 -62.94 20.66
CA ASP A 9 39.54 -62.59 21.74
C ASP A 9 40.20 -61.70 22.82
N ASP A 10 41.49 -61.89 23.10
CA ASP A 10 42.25 -61.04 24.03
C ASP A 10 42.54 -59.65 23.42
N ALA A 11 42.77 -59.57 22.10
CA ALA A 11 43.01 -58.32 21.39
C ALA A 11 41.73 -57.48 21.25
N ASP A 12 40.59 -58.12 20.97
CA ASP A 12 39.27 -57.46 20.90
C ASP A 12 38.82 -56.96 22.29
N ARG A 13 39.04 -57.76 23.35
CA ARG A 13 38.79 -57.36 24.75
C ARG A 13 39.66 -56.17 25.17
N SER A 14 40.92 -56.14 24.74
CA SER A 14 41.84 -55.02 25.02
C SER A 14 41.41 -53.73 24.31
N TRP A 15 40.88 -53.83 23.08
CA TRP A 15 40.42 -52.65 22.33
C TRP A 15 39.15 -52.05 22.93
N GLU A 16 38.16 -52.89 23.29
CA GLU A 16 36.93 -52.41 23.93
C GLU A 16 37.23 -51.72 25.26
N ASP A 17 38.12 -52.31 26.07
CA ASP A 17 38.52 -51.80 27.38
C ASP A 17 39.17 -50.41 27.26
N GLU A 18 40.18 -50.28 26.40
CA GLU A 18 40.87 -49.00 26.16
C GLU A 18 39.93 -47.94 25.54
N THR A 19 39.10 -48.34 24.57
CA THR A 19 38.24 -47.41 23.82
C THR A 19 37.12 -46.87 24.70
N LEU A 20 36.40 -47.74 25.44
CA LEU A 20 35.34 -47.31 26.36
C LEU A 20 35.92 -46.50 27.52
N GLY A 21 37.09 -46.88 28.05
CA GLY A 21 37.80 -46.12 29.06
C GLY A 21 38.19 -44.71 28.58
N SER A 22 38.63 -44.57 27.33
CA SER A 22 38.92 -43.28 26.69
C SER A 22 37.67 -42.43 26.47
N ILE A 23 36.59 -43.01 25.93
CA ILE A 23 35.34 -42.31 25.63
C ILE A 23 34.67 -41.80 26.90
N LEU A 24 34.49 -42.68 27.89
CA LEU A 24 33.77 -42.36 29.12
C LEU A 24 34.69 -41.71 30.18
N LYS A 25 36.02 -41.79 30.03
CA LYS A 25 36.99 -41.37 31.07
C LYS A 25 36.77 -42.11 32.38
N VAL A 26 36.59 -43.43 32.30
CA VAL A 26 36.38 -44.31 33.46
C VAL A 26 37.26 -45.56 33.38
N THR A 27 37.53 -46.18 34.52
CA THR A 27 38.21 -47.48 34.63
C THR A 27 37.73 -48.25 35.86
N LEU A 28 37.78 -49.59 35.80
CA LEU A 28 37.55 -50.47 36.96
C LEU A 28 38.88 -50.79 37.69
N GLN A 29 40.03 -50.50 37.07
CA GLN A 29 41.36 -50.79 37.61
C GLN A 29 41.99 -49.54 38.23
N LYS A 30 42.37 -49.65 39.51
CA LYS A 30 42.96 -48.53 40.27
C LYS A 30 44.29 -48.06 39.67
N GLU A 31 45.12 -48.99 39.20
CA GLU A 31 46.44 -48.72 38.63
C GLU A 31 46.35 -47.83 37.38
N VAL A 32 45.32 -48.04 36.56
CA VAL A 32 45.07 -47.24 35.34
C VAL A 32 44.71 -45.80 35.73
N ALA A 33 43.83 -45.62 36.71
CA ALA A 33 43.47 -44.29 37.20
C ALA A 33 44.68 -43.54 37.78
N GLU A 34 45.46 -44.20 38.65
CA GLU A 34 46.69 -43.62 39.23
C GLU A 34 47.71 -43.21 38.15
N SER A 35 47.91 -44.06 37.12
CA SER A 35 48.84 -43.78 36.03
C SER A 35 48.41 -42.59 35.16
N SER A 36 47.10 -42.36 35.03
CA SER A 36 46.53 -41.21 34.31
C SER A 36 46.49 -39.93 35.14
N GLY A 37 46.89 -39.97 36.41
CA GLY A 37 46.69 -38.86 37.34
C GLY A 37 45.21 -38.59 37.65
N TYR A 38 44.38 -39.64 37.60
CA TYR A 38 42.93 -39.62 37.76
C TYR A 38 42.15 -38.84 36.67
N ASP A 39 42.77 -38.56 35.51
CA ASP A 39 42.04 -38.10 34.31
C ASP A 39 41.05 -39.17 33.81
N ILE A 40 41.40 -40.45 34.00
CA ILE A 40 40.48 -41.59 33.89
C ILE A 40 40.01 -41.96 35.29
N VAL A 41 38.70 -41.84 35.53
CA VAL A 41 38.09 -41.94 36.86
C VAL A 41 37.93 -43.41 37.26
N TRP A 42 38.44 -43.77 38.44
CA TRP A 42 38.23 -45.11 38.99
C TRP A 42 36.84 -45.25 39.60
N LEU A 43 36.02 -46.16 39.07
CA LEU A 43 34.69 -46.46 39.58
C LEU A 43 34.76 -47.51 40.70
N LYS A 44 35.25 -47.10 41.88
CA LYS A 44 35.54 -47.99 43.02
C LYS A 44 34.37 -48.91 43.41
N GLU A 45 33.17 -48.34 43.56
CA GLU A 45 31.99 -49.11 44.01
C GLU A 45 31.54 -50.13 42.97
N LEU A 46 31.50 -49.73 41.69
CA LEU A 46 31.16 -50.62 40.58
C LEU A 46 32.24 -51.70 40.38
N ALA A 47 33.52 -51.37 40.57
CA ALA A 47 34.60 -52.35 40.52
C ALA A 47 34.43 -53.42 41.61
N ALA A 48 34.10 -53.03 42.85
CA ALA A 48 33.83 -53.96 43.93
C ALA A 48 32.59 -54.84 43.68
N GLU A 49 31.55 -54.29 43.04
CA GLU A 49 30.37 -55.05 42.61
C GLU A 49 30.75 -56.10 41.55
N LEU A 50 31.48 -55.69 40.51
CA LEU A 50 31.88 -56.54 39.39
C LEU A 50 32.98 -57.56 39.71
N GLU A 51 33.81 -57.30 40.72
CA GLU A 51 34.75 -58.28 41.28
C GLU A 51 34.00 -59.52 41.80
N SER A 52 32.81 -59.32 42.38
CA SER A 52 31.95 -60.42 42.82
C SER A 52 31.37 -61.23 41.65
N GLU A 53 31.31 -60.65 40.46
CA GLU A 53 30.85 -61.26 39.20
C GLU A 53 32.01 -61.80 38.32
N ASN A 54 33.27 -61.65 38.77
CA ASN A 54 34.50 -62.05 38.06
C ASN A 54 34.71 -61.36 36.69
N SER A 55 34.32 -60.09 36.56
CA SER A 55 34.39 -59.30 35.32
C SER A 55 34.96 -57.90 35.52
N LEU A 56 36.29 -57.75 35.47
CA LEU A 56 37.00 -56.47 35.71
C LEU A 56 37.36 -55.67 34.45
N HIS A 57 36.81 -56.02 33.29
CA HIS A 57 37.08 -55.35 32.00
C HIS A 57 35.87 -54.55 31.52
N LEU A 58 36.11 -53.36 30.97
CA LEU A 58 35.10 -52.58 30.26
C LEU A 58 34.76 -53.28 28.95
N ASN A 59 33.47 -53.47 28.71
CA ASN A 59 32.97 -54.10 27.48
C ASN A 59 31.61 -53.51 27.11
N GLY A 60 31.14 -53.85 25.91
CA GLY A 60 29.86 -53.36 25.38
C GLY A 60 28.63 -53.65 26.25
N ASP A 61 28.64 -54.66 27.11
CA ASP A 61 27.46 -55.07 27.90
C ASP A 61 27.26 -54.27 29.18
N ILE A 62 28.31 -53.67 29.73
CA ILE A 62 28.25 -52.91 30.98
C ILE A 62 28.29 -51.40 30.81
N ILE A 63 28.24 -50.87 29.58
CA ILE A 63 28.30 -49.41 29.29
C ILE A 63 27.31 -48.60 30.13
N ASP A 64 26.10 -49.12 30.31
CA ASP A 64 25.04 -48.46 31.09
C ASP A 64 25.44 -48.30 32.56
N ARG A 65 25.93 -49.39 33.19
CA ARG A 65 26.47 -49.39 34.56
C ARG A 65 27.67 -48.45 34.69
N LEU A 66 28.55 -48.40 33.68
CA LEU A 66 29.71 -47.52 33.65
C LEU A 66 29.31 -46.04 33.62
N LEU A 67 28.30 -45.69 32.82
CA LEU A 67 27.76 -44.33 32.76
C LEU A 67 27.10 -43.95 34.10
N ILE A 68 26.19 -44.78 34.62
CA ILE A 68 25.53 -44.53 35.92
C ILE A 68 26.57 -44.36 37.02
N GLY A 69 27.50 -45.31 37.15
CA GLY A 69 28.53 -45.26 38.19
C GLY A 69 29.44 -44.02 38.11
N ARG A 70 29.61 -43.44 36.91
CA ARG A 70 30.33 -42.16 36.76
C ARG A 70 29.44 -40.94 37.04
N LEU A 71 28.17 -40.98 36.65
CA LEU A 71 27.22 -39.88 36.81
C LEU A 71 26.77 -39.72 38.27
N GLU A 72 26.73 -40.80 39.06
CA GLU A 72 26.41 -40.77 40.49
C GLU A 72 27.51 -40.14 41.37
N LEU A 73 28.73 -39.95 40.83
CA LEU A 73 29.82 -39.32 41.57
C LEU A 73 29.57 -37.82 41.77
N ASP A 74 29.42 -37.41 43.01
CA ASP A 74 29.32 -36.01 43.40
C ASP A 74 30.72 -35.42 43.69
N PRO A 75 31.22 -34.47 42.87
CA PRO A 75 32.51 -33.79 43.12
C PRO A 75 32.51 -32.94 44.40
N GLN A 76 31.34 -32.66 44.99
CA GLN A 76 31.18 -31.88 46.22
C GLN A 76 30.94 -32.76 47.46
N ALA A 77 30.84 -34.09 47.31
CA ALA A 77 30.64 -35.00 48.42
C ALA A 77 31.86 -35.06 49.33
N MET A 78 31.62 -35.15 50.65
CA MET A 78 32.65 -35.44 51.64
C MET A 78 32.74 -36.97 51.84
N SER A 79 33.97 -37.51 51.80
CA SER A 79 34.23 -38.93 52.07
C SER A 79 35.36 -39.10 53.09
N ASP A 80 35.19 -40.06 54.00
CA ASP A 80 36.22 -40.49 54.96
C ASP A 80 37.17 -41.56 54.38
N ASP A 81 36.87 -42.08 53.17
CA ASP A 81 37.70 -43.04 52.46
C ASP A 81 38.83 -42.32 51.71
N LEU A 82 40.05 -42.40 52.27
CA LEU A 82 41.25 -41.73 51.75
C LEU A 82 41.55 -42.05 50.27
N GLU A 83 41.17 -43.23 49.78
CA GLU A 83 41.37 -43.57 48.37
C GLU A 83 40.28 -42.97 47.48
N TYR A 84 39.06 -42.88 47.99
CA TYR A 84 37.93 -42.26 47.30
C TYR A 84 38.02 -40.74 47.26
N VAL A 85 38.65 -40.11 48.26
CA VAL A 85 38.94 -38.66 48.28
C VAL A 85 39.77 -38.24 47.07
N ALA A 86 40.73 -39.06 46.63
CA ALA A 86 41.52 -38.76 45.44
C ALA A 86 40.67 -38.79 44.16
N VAL A 87 39.71 -39.71 44.08
CA VAL A 87 38.75 -39.81 42.97
C VAL A 87 37.85 -38.56 42.93
N ILE A 88 37.20 -38.20 44.04
CA ILE A 88 36.32 -37.02 44.11
C ILE A 88 37.11 -35.73 43.79
N ALA A 89 38.31 -35.57 44.35
CA ALA A 89 39.13 -34.37 44.14
C ALA A 89 39.62 -34.19 42.68
N SER A 90 39.66 -35.28 41.91
CA SER A 90 40.05 -35.24 40.49
C SER A 90 38.90 -34.78 39.56
N LEU A 91 37.65 -34.87 40.03
CA LEU A 91 36.49 -34.52 39.23
C LEU A 91 36.38 -33.00 39.05
N PRO A 92 36.05 -32.50 37.84
CA PRO A 92 35.86 -31.07 37.64
C PRO A 92 34.65 -30.54 38.44
N SER A 93 34.90 -29.73 39.47
CA SER A 93 33.90 -29.29 40.45
C SER A 93 32.75 -28.39 39.93
N GLN A 94 32.83 -27.96 38.67
CA GLN A 94 31.86 -27.09 38.00
C GLN A 94 31.29 -27.69 36.71
N GLN A 95 31.70 -28.92 36.36
CA GLN A 95 31.19 -29.61 35.18
C GLN A 95 29.80 -30.17 35.48
N THR A 96 28.85 -29.91 34.59
CA THR A 96 27.51 -30.51 34.66
C THR A 96 27.50 -31.91 34.03
N VAL A 97 26.45 -32.67 34.35
CA VAL A 97 26.22 -33.98 33.72
C VAL A 97 26.12 -33.86 32.19
N PHE A 98 25.37 -32.87 31.70
CA PHE A 98 25.24 -32.62 30.27
C PHE A 98 26.59 -32.29 29.60
N GLU A 99 27.42 -31.43 30.22
CA GLU A 99 28.77 -31.13 29.71
C GLU A 99 29.64 -32.40 29.67
N TYR A 100 29.60 -33.23 30.71
CA TYR A 100 30.32 -34.51 30.71
C TYR A 100 29.87 -35.43 29.55
N LEU A 101 28.56 -35.56 29.34
CA LEU A 101 27.99 -36.39 28.27
C LEU A 101 28.31 -35.85 26.86
N VAL A 102 28.28 -34.53 26.66
CA VAL A 102 28.77 -33.89 25.43
C VAL A 102 30.25 -34.20 25.22
N GLY A 103 31.07 -34.13 26.26
CA GLY A 103 32.47 -34.54 26.22
C GLY A 103 32.65 -36.00 25.78
N CYS A 104 31.83 -36.91 26.32
CA CYS A 104 31.82 -38.33 25.91
C CYS A 104 31.44 -38.48 24.44
N TRP A 105 30.38 -37.80 23.99
CA TRP A 105 29.94 -37.83 22.59
C TRP A 105 31.02 -37.33 21.62
N LYS A 106 31.74 -36.25 21.97
CA LYS A 106 32.87 -35.74 21.17
C LYS A 106 34.00 -36.77 21.06
N ARG A 107 34.40 -37.36 22.19
CA ARG A 107 35.44 -38.41 22.21
C ARG A 107 35.00 -39.63 21.40
N LEU A 108 33.76 -40.06 21.54
CA LEU A 108 33.18 -41.15 20.75
C LEU A 108 33.26 -40.89 19.24
N ASN A 109 32.92 -39.68 18.80
CA ASN A 109 33.03 -39.31 17.38
C ASN A 109 34.49 -39.29 16.89
N SER A 110 35.43 -38.85 17.72
CA SER A 110 36.86 -38.91 17.42
C SER A 110 37.37 -40.35 17.30
N GLU A 111 36.98 -41.23 18.21
CA GLU A 111 37.35 -42.65 18.16
C GLU A 111 36.73 -43.35 16.95
N ARG A 112 35.45 -43.10 16.65
CA ARG A 112 34.79 -43.61 15.44
C ARG A 112 35.52 -43.16 14.17
N ALA A 113 35.89 -41.88 14.08
CA ALA A 113 36.64 -41.36 12.94
C ALA A 113 38.03 -41.98 12.82
N THR A 114 38.66 -42.31 13.95
CA THR A 114 39.97 -42.97 14.00
C THR A 114 39.88 -44.44 13.59
N LEU A 115 38.87 -45.17 14.08
CA LEU A 115 38.57 -46.55 13.71
C LEU A 115 38.41 -46.69 12.19
N LEU A 116 37.62 -45.81 11.57
CA LEU A 116 37.38 -45.81 10.12
C LEU A 116 38.64 -45.49 9.29
N LYS A 117 39.64 -44.80 9.87
CA LYS A 117 40.91 -44.47 9.19
C LYS A 117 41.97 -45.56 9.32
N LYS A 118 41.94 -46.36 10.38
CA LYS A 118 42.96 -47.38 10.68
C LYS A 118 42.92 -48.60 9.75
N GLY A 119 41.83 -48.82 9.02
CA GLY A 119 41.76 -49.83 7.95
C GLY A 119 41.72 -51.28 8.45
N TYR A 120 41.02 -51.54 9.56
CA TYR A 120 40.82 -52.89 10.12
C TYR A 120 40.01 -53.80 9.17
N PRO A 121 40.07 -55.14 9.35
CA PRO A 121 39.18 -56.07 8.68
C PRO A 121 37.70 -55.68 8.80
N PRO A 122 36.86 -55.93 7.76
CA PRO A 122 35.46 -55.48 7.76
C PRO A 122 34.63 -56.01 8.94
N MET A 123 34.87 -57.25 9.37
CA MET A 123 34.11 -57.90 10.45
C MET A 123 34.42 -57.28 11.82
N GLU A 124 35.70 -57.08 12.12
CA GLU A 124 36.18 -56.42 13.35
C GLU A 124 35.72 -54.95 13.38
N THR A 125 35.79 -54.26 12.24
CA THR A 125 35.28 -52.89 12.12
C THR A 125 33.78 -52.84 12.41
N GLN A 126 33.01 -53.82 11.94
CA GLN A 126 31.57 -53.87 12.18
C GLN A 126 31.22 -54.15 13.65
N GLN A 127 31.96 -55.05 14.30
CA GLN A 127 31.80 -55.33 15.73
C GLN A 127 32.14 -54.09 16.57
N ALA A 128 33.30 -53.47 16.32
CA ALA A 128 33.71 -52.21 16.97
C ALA A 128 32.68 -51.08 16.76
N LEU A 129 32.14 -50.93 15.54
CA LEU A 129 31.09 -49.97 15.25
C LEU A 129 29.79 -50.27 16.00
N SER A 130 29.45 -51.54 16.23
CA SER A 130 28.25 -51.90 17.00
C SER A 130 28.37 -51.51 18.48
N VAL A 131 29.55 -51.68 19.08
CA VAL A 131 29.83 -51.24 20.45
C VAL A 131 29.81 -49.71 20.54
N LEU A 132 30.42 -49.00 19.58
CA LEU A 132 30.39 -47.54 19.52
C LEU A 132 28.97 -46.99 19.29
N GLU A 133 28.12 -47.68 18.53
CA GLU A 133 26.72 -47.27 18.35
C GLU A 133 25.92 -47.47 19.63
N LYS A 134 26.10 -48.60 20.33
CA LYS A 134 25.50 -48.83 21.65
C LYS A 134 25.92 -47.76 22.67
N ALA A 135 27.22 -47.40 22.69
CA ALA A 135 27.72 -46.32 23.51
C ALA A 135 27.11 -44.96 23.13
N ARG A 136 26.98 -44.67 21.83
CA ARG A 136 26.34 -43.44 21.33
C ARG A 136 24.90 -43.36 21.80
N ASP A 137 24.13 -44.43 21.64
CA ASP A 137 22.71 -44.47 22.01
C ASP A 137 22.51 -44.19 23.50
N LEU A 138 23.35 -44.78 24.37
CA LEU A 138 23.29 -44.53 25.81
C LEU A 138 23.74 -43.10 26.17
N ILE A 139 24.85 -42.62 25.62
CA ILE A 139 25.32 -41.24 25.85
C ILE A 139 24.25 -40.22 25.44
N ILE A 140 23.63 -40.41 24.27
CA ILE A 140 22.57 -39.53 23.77
C ILE A 140 21.30 -39.66 24.60
N SER A 141 20.95 -40.87 25.05
CA SER A 141 19.80 -41.09 25.95
C SER A 141 19.98 -40.31 27.24
N TYR A 142 21.11 -40.49 27.93
CA TYR A 142 21.40 -39.74 29.16
C TYR A 142 21.55 -38.24 28.92
N ALA A 143 22.05 -37.81 27.76
CA ALA A 143 22.14 -36.39 27.44
C ALA A 143 20.75 -35.78 27.28
N GLY A 144 19.83 -36.46 26.58
CA GLY A 144 18.43 -36.04 26.48
C GLY A 144 17.73 -36.05 27.83
N LEU A 145 17.86 -37.13 28.60
CA LEU A 145 17.28 -37.24 29.94
C LEU A 145 17.82 -36.18 30.90
N SER A 146 19.10 -35.80 30.80
CA SER A 146 19.66 -34.70 31.60
C SER A 146 19.06 -33.34 31.22
N LEU A 147 18.62 -33.14 29.97
CA LEU A 147 17.89 -31.93 29.57
C LEU A 147 16.47 -31.92 30.12
N GLN A 148 15.83 -33.08 30.26
CA GLN A 148 14.46 -33.21 30.76
C GLN A 148 14.40 -33.20 32.30
N GLU A 149 15.27 -33.97 32.95
CA GLU A 149 15.35 -34.18 34.40
C GLU A 149 16.80 -33.91 34.87
N PRO A 150 17.22 -32.64 34.98
CA PRO A 150 18.59 -32.28 35.33
C PRO A 150 19.03 -32.75 36.73
N GLU A 151 18.07 -32.98 37.63
CA GLU A 151 18.30 -33.45 39.00
C GLU A 151 18.44 -34.98 39.12
N MET A 152 18.41 -35.72 38.00
CA MET A 152 18.56 -37.18 37.97
C MET A 152 19.87 -37.67 38.61
N PHE A 153 20.92 -36.85 38.53
CA PHE A 153 22.24 -37.13 39.08
C PHE A 153 22.77 -35.90 39.85
N PRO A 154 23.80 -36.04 40.71
CA PRO A 154 24.45 -34.91 41.38
C PRO A 154 24.95 -33.85 40.40
N GLN A 155 24.72 -32.58 40.71
CA GLN A 155 25.03 -31.44 39.84
C GLN A 155 25.78 -30.34 40.61
N PRO A 156 26.64 -29.55 39.94
CA PRO A 156 27.37 -28.47 40.58
C PRO A 156 26.44 -27.33 41.01
N SER A 157 26.63 -26.86 42.24
CA SER A 157 25.94 -25.68 42.80
C SER A 157 26.17 -24.41 41.98
N GLY A 158 25.10 -23.67 41.68
CA GLY A 158 25.17 -22.32 41.06
C GLY A 158 25.29 -22.30 39.53
N ARG A 159 25.15 -23.45 38.86
CA ARG A 159 25.15 -23.56 37.40
C ARG A 159 23.72 -23.67 36.87
N PRO A 160 23.41 -23.10 35.69
CA PRO A 160 22.12 -23.34 35.03
C PRO A 160 22.10 -24.78 34.50
N LEU A 161 21.03 -25.54 34.80
CA LEU A 161 20.91 -26.95 34.45
C LEU A 161 19.73 -27.21 33.51
N GLY A 162 19.81 -28.28 32.72
CA GLY A 162 18.75 -28.73 31.83
C GLY A 162 18.71 -27.93 30.52
N PRO A 163 17.54 -27.47 30.03
CA PRO A 163 17.42 -26.82 28.72
C PRO A 163 18.34 -25.60 28.48
N PRO A 164 18.63 -24.71 29.47
CA PRO A 164 19.58 -23.62 29.30
C PRO A 164 20.97 -24.05 28.83
N GLU A 165 21.41 -25.25 29.22
CA GLU A 165 22.72 -25.79 28.85
C GLU A 165 22.84 -26.03 27.34
N PHE A 166 21.72 -26.31 26.67
CA PHE A 166 21.68 -26.49 25.22
C PHE A 166 21.26 -25.21 24.46
N VAL A 167 20.52 -24.31 25.10
CA VAL A 167 20.21 -22.97 24.53
C VAL A 167 21.49 -22.15 24.34
N ALA A 168 22.45 -22.21 25.26
CA ALA A 168 23.69 -21.44 25.17
C ALA A 168 24.52 -21.76 23.89
N PRO A 169 24.82 -23.03 23.55
CA PRO A 169 25.40 -23.40 22.26
C PRO A 169 24.61 -22.90 21.06
N LEU A 170 23.27 -22.99 21.08
CA LEU A 170 22.44 -22.51 19.97
C LEU A 170 22.57 -20.99 19.75
N LEU A 171 22.59 -20.21 20.83
CA LEU A 171 22.81 -18.75 20.76
C LEU A 171 24.21 -18.37 20.23
N SER A 172 25.18 -19.27 20.37
CA SER A 172 26.57 -19.08 19.92
C SER A 172 26.78 -19.29 18.41
N LEU A 173 25.77 -19.83 17.70
CA LEU A 173 25.85 -20.06 16.25
C LEU A 173 26.02 -18.77 15.43
N SER A 174 25.55 -17.65 15.96
CA SER A 174 25.73 -16.35 15.30
C SER A 174 27.13 -15.79 15.63
N ALA A 175 27.95 -15.59 14.60
CA ALA A 175 29.29 -15.03 14.72
C ALA A 175 29.33 -13.61 15.33
N LEU A 176 28.22 -12.86 15.29
CA LEU A 176 28.11 -11.52 15.90
C LEU A 176 27.79 -11.57 17.39
N SER A 177 27.11 -12.61 17.88
CA SER A 177 26.75 -12.78 19.29
C SER A 177 27.72 -13.70 20.04
N ALA A 178 28.43 -14.58 19.32
CA ALA A 178 29.38 -15.53 19.90
C ALA A 178 30.44 -14.88 20.80
N PRO A 179 31.09 -13.75 20.44
CA PRO A 179 32.13 -13.16 21.30
C PRO A 179 31.61 -12.54 22.60
N LEU A 180 30.32 -12.21 22.66
CA LEU A 180 29.69 -11.55 23.80
C LEU A 180 28.99 -12.54 24.75
N MET A 181 28.59 -13.69 24.23
CA MET A 181 27.90 -14.75 24.98
C MET A 181 28.85 -15.86 25.44
N TYR A 182 30.09 -15.90 24.92
CA TYR A 182 31.03 -16.99 25.14
C TYR A 182 32.31 -16.53 25.86
N THR A 183 32.43 -16.86 27.14
CA THR A 183 33.66 -16.72 27.94
C THR A 183 34.17 -18.05 28.50
N SER A 184 33.52 -19.18 28.15
CA SER A 184 33.86 -20.49 28.70
C SER A 184 35.04 -21.14 27.96
N THR A 185 36.07 -21.52 28.71
CA THR A 185 37.23 -22.27 28.22
C THR A 185 37.00 -23.80 28.19
N SER A 186 35.78 -24.26 28.50
CA SER A 186 35.42 -25.68 28.52
C SER A 186 35.47 -26.30 27.11
N THR A 187 36.22 -27.39 26.96
CA THR A 187 36.29 -28.20 25.73
C THR A 187 35.06 -29.09 25.52
N ASN A 188 34.23 -29.22 26.56
CA ASN A 188 33.08 -30.12 26.64
C ASN A 188 31.74 -29.45 26.29
N ILE A 189 31.77 -28.28 25.65
CA ILE A 189 30.57 -27.58 25.13
C ILE A 189 30.50 -27.79 23.62
N LEU A 190 29.29 -27.96 23.07
CA LEU A 190 29.09 -28.10 21.63
C LEU A 190 29.55 -26.84 20.88
N GLY A 191 30.43 -27.03 19.91
CA GLY A 191 30.85 -26.01 18.97
C GLY A 191 29.86 -25.87 17.79
N PRO A 192 29.93 -24.77 17.01
CA PRO A 192 29.01 -24.51 15.90
C PRO A 192 28.89 -25.63 14.87
N SER A 193 29.99 -26.31 14.55
CA SER A 193 30.04 -27.42 13.59
C SER A 193 29.50 -28.75 14.13
N GLU A 194 29.30 -28.85 15.44
CA GLU A 194 28.91 -30.09 16.12
C GLU A 194 27.41 -30.14 16.42
N ILE A 195 26.75 -28.98 16.52
CA ILE A 195 25.34 -28.85 16.91
C ILE A 195 24.41 -29.65 15.99
N GLU A 196 24.57 -29.54 14.66
CA GLU A 196 23.69 -30.25 13.73
C GLU A 196 23.79 -31.77 13.89
N ALA A 197 25.00 -32.30 14.01
CA ALA A 197 25.22 -33.73 14.20
C ALA A 197 24.62 -34.22 15.54
N PHE A 198 24.77 -33.43 16.60
CA PHE A 198 24.20 -33.74 17.91
C PHE A 198 22.66 -33.73 17.88
N LEU A 199 22.05 -32.73 17.22
CA LEU A 199 20.60 -32.68 16.99
C LEU A 199 20.09 -33.87 16.19
N GLN A 200 20.83 -34.32 15.17
CA GLN A 200 20.47 -35.51 14.39
C GLN A 200 20.51 -36.79 15.24
N ASP A 201 21.48 -36.91 16.15
CA ASP A 201 21.58 -38.06 17.05
C ASP A 201 20.43 -38.05 18.09
N LEU A 202 20.12 -36.89 18.69
CA LEU A 202 18.96 -36.73 19.58
C LEU A 202 17.65 -37.09 18.87
N ALA A 203 17.46 -36.56 17.66
CA ALA A 203 16.30 -36.87 16.85
C ALA A 203 16.20 -38.36 16.52
N ARG A 204 17.31 -39.01 16.16
CA ARG A 204 17.34 -40.45 15.86
C ARG A 204 16.92 -41.28 17.08
N ARG A 205 17.33 -40.86 18.27
CA ARG A 205 17.06 -41.60 19.52
C ARG A 205 15.63 -41.44 20.01
N PHE A 206 15.10 -40.21 20.04
CA PHE A 206 13.84 -39.92 20.75
C PHE A 206 12.61 -39.78 19.85
N GLU A 207 12.77 -39.60 18.54
CA GLU A 207 11.63 -39.54 17.60
C GLU A 207 10.83 -40.86 17.53
N PRO A 208 11.45 -42.05 17.44
CA PRO A 208 10.69 -43.31 17.30
C PRO A 208 9.72 -43.59 18.45
N ASP A 209 10.08 -43.16 19.66
CA ASP A 209 9.31 -43.33 20.89
C ASP A 209 8.34 -42.16 21.14
N ASN A 210 8.36 -41.13 20.26
CA ASN A 210 7.60 -39.88 20.39
C ASN A 210 7.89 -39.12 21.71
N GLU A 211 9.14 -39.21 22.19
CA GLU A 211 9.64 -38.55 23.40
C GLU A 211 10.37 -37.23 23.09
N ILE A 212 10.65 -36.95 21.80
CA ILE A 212 11.41 -35.77 21.38
C ILE A 212 10.79 -34.45 21.87
N ASP A 213 9.46 -34.40 21.97
CA ASP A 213 8.68 -33.24 22.42
C ASP A 213 9.04 -32.87 23.87
N ASP A 214 9.24 -33.85 24.74
CA ASP A 214 9.59 -33.62 26.16
C ASP A 214 11.07 -33.24 26.33
N ILE A 215 11.95 -33.77 25.48
CA ILE A 215 13.40 -33.48 25.51
C ILE A 215 13.70 -32.09 24.94
N LEU A 216 13.22 -31.80 23.74
CA LEU A 216 13.60 -30.59 22.99
C LEU A 216 12.55 -29.49 23.04
N GLY A 217 11.29 -29.78 23.36
CA GLY A 217 10.24 -28.76 23.52
C GLY A 217 10.64 -27.64 24.49
N PRO A 218 11.13 -27.94 25.71
CA PRO A 218 11.61 -26.92 26.65
C PRO A 218 12.79 -26.09 26.10
N VAL A 219 13.70 -26.69 25.35
CA VAL A 219 14.85 -25.99 24.72
C VAL A 219 14.34 -25.01 23.67
N VAL A 220 13.47 -25.46 22.76
CA VAL A 220 12.86 -24.60 21.74
C VAL A 220 12.10 -23.46 22.41
N ARG A 221 11.29 -23.75 23.44
CA ARG A 221 10.54 -22.73 24.17
C ARG A 221 11.47 -21.68 24.77
N GLN A 222 12.52 -22.08 25.49
CA GLN A 222 13.45 -21.11 26.08
C GLN A 222 14.19 -20.28 25.03
N LEU A 223 14.58 -20.88 23.91
CA LEU A 223 15.22 -20.18 22.81
C LEU A 223 14.28 -19.13 22.19
N MET A 224 13.04 -19.54 21.87
CA MET A 224 12.04 -18.68 21.23
C MET A 224 11.47 -17.61 22.16
N PHE A 225 11.59 -17.81 23.47
CA PHE A 225 11.22 -16.84 24.52
C PHE A 225 12.41 -16.17 25.22
N HIS A 226 13.57 -16.16 24.58
CA HIS A 226 14.79 -15.57 25.14
C HIS A 226 14.72 -14.03 25.20
N GLU A 227 15.10 -13.43 26.33
CA GLU A 227 14.97 -12.00 26.65
C GLU A 227 15.47 -11.02 25.57
N SER A 228 16.43 -11.44 24.73
CA SER A 228 16.97 -10.65 23.62
C SER A 228 15.92 -10.20 22.59
N LEU A 229 14.82 -10.93 22.43
CA LEU A 229 13.76 -10.55 21.48
C LEU A 229 12.79 -9.46 22.01
N TRP A 230 12.93 -9.06 23.27
CA TRP A 230 12.06 -8.08 23.92
C TRP A 230 12.75 -6.77 24.27
N ARG A 231 14.07 -6.67 24.04
CA ARG A 231 14.85 -5.50 24.41
C ARG A 231 14.45 -4.27 23.59
N PRO A 232 14.28 -3.07 24.18
CA PRO A 232 13.80 -1.88 23.48
C PRO A 232 14.62 -1.46 22.25
N GLU A 233 15.92 -1.81 22.23
CA GLU A 233 16.85 -1.58 21.13
C GLU A 233 16.51 -2.40 19.88
N GLY A 234 15.76 -3.50 20.03
CA GLY A 234 15.32 -4.38 18.95
C GLY A 234 16.46 -4.79 18.02
N LEU A 235 16.28 -4.59 16.72
CA LEU A 235 17.28 -4.92 15.69
C LEU A 235 18.56 -4.07 15.76
N GLY A 236 18.50 -2.91 16.40
CA GLY A 236 19.61 -1.96 16.56
C GLY A 236 20.47 -2.22 17.79
N GLY A 237 20.15 -3.25 18.60
CA GLY A 237 20.93 -3.63 19.78
C GLY A 237 22.37 -4.05 19.41
N GLY A 238 23.34 -3.46 20.11
CA GLY A 238 24.78 -3.69 19.86
C GLY A 238 25.28 -5.10 20.20
N ASP A 239 24.54 -5.87 21.00
CA ASP A 239 24.93 -7.23 21.40
C ASP A 239 24.48 -8.31 20.41
N ALA A 240 23.63 -7.96 19.44
CA ALA A 240 23.18 -8.82 18.35
C ALA A 240 22.60 -10.19 18.79
N SER A 241 22.23 -10.36 20.06
CA SER A 241 21.90 -11.64 20.67
C SER A 241 20.64 -12.30 20.09
N TRP A 242 19.70 -11.52 19.55
CA TRP A 242 18.56 -12.02 18.78
C TRP A 242 18.99 -12.82 17.54
N ARG A 243 20.16 -12.53 16.94
CA ARG A 243 20.68 -13.30 15.79
C ARG A 243 21.04 -14.72 16.21
N GLY A 244 21.52 -14.92 17.44
CA GLY A 244 21.74 -16.24 18.01
C GLY A 244 20.45 -17.05 18.12
N VAL A 245 19.34 -16.41 18.51
CA VAL A 245 18.01 -17.06 18.55
C VAL A 245 17.59 -17.51 17.15
N VAL A 246 17.75 -16.66 16.14
CA VAL A 246 17.40 -16.96 14.76
C VAL A 246 18.26 -18.12 14.21
N SER A 247 19.58 -18.07 14.37
CA SER A 247 20.47 -19.16 13.92
C SER A 247 20.25 -20.47 14.68
N GLY A 248 19.94 -20.40 15.96
CA GLY A 248 19.54 -21.56 16.76
C GLY A 248 18.27 -22.22 16.22
N LEU A 249 17.25 -21.42 15.89
CA LEU A 249 16.01 -21.92 15.29
C LEU A 249 16.27 -22.54 13.91
N GLU A 250 17.11 -21.91 13.07
CA GLU A 250 17.50 -22.47 11.78
C GLU A 250 18.16 -23.85 11.91
N ALA A 251 19.06 -24.03 12.88
CA ALA A 251 19.69 -25.32 13.16
C ALA A 251 18.68 -26.37 13.64
N LEU A 252 17.73 -25.98 14.50
CA LEU A 252 16.67 -26.87 14.97
C LEU A 252 15.76 -27.34 13.84
N VAL A 253 15.26 -26.43 13.01
CA VAL A 253 14.33 -26.79 11.91
C VAL A 253 15.03 -27.51 10.75
N ALA A 254 16.36 -27.44 10.64
CA ALA A 254 17.11 -28.21 9.66
C ALA A 254 16.94 -29.72 9.84
N VAL A 255 16.65 -30.19 11.06
CA VAL A 255 16.32 -31.58 11.35
C VAL A 255 14.82 -31.80 11.20
N LYS A 256 14.44 -32.66 10.25
CA LYS A 256 13.04 -32.85 9.84
C LYS A 256 12.09 -33.22 10.99
N SER A 257 12.46 -34.13 11.88
CA SER A 257 11.63 -34.53 13.03
C SER A 257 11.42 -33.37 14.01
N ILE A 258 12.46 -32.59 14.29
CA ILE A 258 12.38 -31.40 15.14
C ILE A 258 11.47 -30.34 14.49
N ALA A 259 11.57 -30.14 13.17
CA ALA A 259 10.65 -29.25 12.45
C ALA A 259 9.18 -29.68 12.58
N VAL A 260 8.89 -30.98 12.55
CA VAL A 260 7.54 -31.51 12.77
C VAL A 260 7.11 -31.29 14.23
N MET A 261 7.97 -31.63 15.20
CA MET A 261 7.76 -31.40 16.63
C MET A 261 7.39 -29.93 16.93
N ILE A 262 8.15 -28.97 16.39
CA ILE A 262 7.91 -27.52 16.56
C ILE A 262 6.48 -27.13 16.18
N THR A 263 5.92 -27.71 15.13
CA THR A 263 4.54 -27.42 14.68
C THR A 263 3.45 -28.07 15.53
N ARG A 264 3.80 -29.04 16.39
CA ARG A 264 2.90 -29.71 17.34
C ARG A 264 2.92 -29.09 18.73
N MET A 265 3.95 -28.30 19.05
CA MET A 265 4.11 -27.67 20.36
C MET A 265 2.87 -26.84 20.74
N PRO A 266 2.44 -26.84 22.02
CA PRO A 266 1.30 -26.03 22.49
C PRO A 266 1.46 -24.53 22.21
N GLU A 267 2.70 -24.04 22.23
CA GLU A 267 3.05 -22.65 21.97
C GLU A 267 3.02 -22.29 20.48
N TRP A 268 2.99 -23.26 19.56
CA TRP A 268 2.91 -22.97 18.12
C TRP A 268 1.76 -22.00 17.82
N MET A 269 0.60 -22.27 18.40
CA MET A 269 -0.58 -21.42 18.31
C MET A 269 -1.50 -21.63 19.52
N PRO A 270 -1.30 -20.89 20.63
CA PRO A 270 -2.11 -21.02 21.83
C PRO A 270 -3.58 -20.66 21.59
N ALA A 271 -4.50 -21.43 22.18
CA ALA A 271 -5.95 -21.27 21.95
C ALA A 271 -6.52 -19.92 22.43
N ASN A 272 -5.87 -19.27 23.39
CA ASN A 272 -6.27 -17.99 23.97
C ASN A 272 -5.56 -16.78 23.34
N ALA A 273 -4.81 -16.96 22.26
CA ALA A 273 -4.13 -15.88 21.58
C ALA A 273 -5.15 -14.89 21.00
N THR A 274 -5.04 -13.63 21.41
CA THR A 274 -5.78 -12.49 20.85
C THR A 274 -4.93 -11.79 19.80
N ALA A 275 -5.52 -10.93 18.99
CA ALA A 275 -4.79 -10.17 17.95
C ALA A 275 -3.53 -9.48 18.49
N ALA A 276 -3.62 -8.77 19.63
CA ALA A 276 -2.51 -8.05 20.25
C ALA A 276 -1.48 -8.96 20.96
N SER A 277 -1.90 -10.15 21.41
CA SER A 277 -1.02 -11.08 22.12
C SER A 277 -0.39 -12.12 21.18
N PHE A 278 -0.94 -12.34 19.99
CA PHE A 278 -0.52 -13.38 19.05
C PHE A 278 0.98 -13.33 18.78
N GLU A 279 1.53 -12.15 18.47
CA GLU A 279 2.98 -11.96 18.25
C GLU A 279 3.85 -12.11 19.51
N LYS A 280 3.25 -12.19 20.70
CA LYS A 280 3.94 -12.27 21.99
C LYS A 280 3.87 -13.66 22.61
N VAL A 281 2.81 -14.42 22.34
CA VAL A 281 2.55 -15.73 22.99
C VAL A 281 2.71 -16.92 22.06
N THR A 282 2.66 -16.71 20.74
CA THR A 282 2.93 -17.78 19.78
C THR A 282 4.43 -18.01 19.63
N LEU A 283 4.83 -19.24 19.27
CA LEU A 283 6.22 -19.66 19.24
C LEU A 283 7.07 -18.84 18.26
N LEU A 284 6.55 -18.54 17.06
CA LEU A 284 7.25 -17.73 16.06
C LEU A 284 6.96 -16.23 16.15
N GLY A 285 5.98 -15.81 16.97
CA GLY A 285 5.58 -14.42 17.13
C GLY A 285 6.75 -13.48 17.49
N PRO A 286 7.54 -13.79 18.54
CA PRO A 286 8.61 -12.93 19.02
C PRO A 286 9.69 -12.60 17.98
N ILE A 287 10.07 -13.56 17.12
CA ILE A 287 11.02 -13.30 16.04
C ILE A 287 10.36 -12.59 14.85
N CYS A 288 9.07 -12.86 14.60
CA CYS A 288 8.33 -12.23 13.50
C CYS A 288 8.03 -10.75 13.77
N ARG A 289 7.97 -10.30 15.03
CA ARG A 289 7.71 -8.88 15.38
C ARG A 289 8.95 -7.98 15.39
N LEU A 290 10.15 -8.53 15.24
CA LEU A 290 11.38 -7.73 15.18
C LEU A 290 11.35 -6.79 13.96
N GLY A 291 11.53 -5.49 14.19
CA GLY A 291 11.36 -4.48 13.14
C GLY A 291 12.00 -3.14 13.50
N VAL A 292 11.55 -2.09 12.81
CA VAL A 292 12.13 -0.74 12.93
C VAL A 292 11.11 0.34 13.29
N PHE A 293 9.82 0.01 13.33
CA PHE A 293 8.78 0.99 13.57
C PHE A 293 8.77 1.47 15.02
N GLY A 294 8.61 2.79 15.20
CA GLY A 294 8.86 3.45 16.48
C GLY A 294 7.85 3.15 17.57
N ARG A 295 6.68 2.60 17.24
CA ARG A 295 5.67 2.20 18.23
C ARG A 295 6.16 0.99 19.03
N GLU A 296 6.68 -0.01 18.34
CA GLU A 296 7.17 -1.25 18.95
C GLU A 296 8.62 -1.12 19.41
N TRP A 297 9.42 -0.33 18.67
CA TRP A 297 10.86 -0.21 18.85
C TRP A 297 11.26 1.26 18.99
N PRO A 298 10.90 1.93 20.10
CA PRO A 298 11.07 3.37 20.28
C PRO A 298 12.52 3.85 20.27
N SER A 299 13.48 2.97 20.59
CA SER A 299 14.91 3.28 20.53
C SER A 299 15.41 3.45 19.09
N ILE A 300 14.81 2.76 18.10
CA ILE A 300 15.28 2.81 16.70
C ILE A 300 15.17 4.21 16.10
N PRO A 301 14.01 4.90 16.10
CA PRO A 301 13.92 6.27 15.60
C PRO A 301 14.87 7.24 16.32
N GLN A 302 15.09 7.06 17.63
CA GLN A 302 15.94 7.94 18.42
C GLN A 302 17.42 7.75 18.08
N THR A 303 17.88 6.50 17.94
CA THR A 303 19.28 6.18 17.61
C THR A 303 19.60 6.54 16.16
N TYR A 304 18.71 6.19 15.21
CA TYR A 304 19.01 6.28 13.78
C TYR A 304 18.54 7.56 13.11
N PHE A 305 17.60 8.32 13.69
CA PHE A 305 16.98 9.48 13.04
C PHE A 305 16.80 10.70 13.94
N SER A 306 17.48 10.79 15.08
CA SER A 306 17.50 11.98 15.95
C SER A 306 17.78 13.28 15.19
N ASP A 307 17.17 14.38 15.65
CA ASP A 307 17.26 15.71 15.04
C ASP A 307 17.06 15.70 13.50
N PRO A 308 15.88 15.26 13.01
CA PRO A 308 15.68 15.01 11.58
C PRO A 308 15.89 16.24 10.69
N GLU A 309 15.70 17.45 11.23
CA GLU A 309 15.90 18.71 10.49
C GLU A 309 17.37 19.05 10.23
N LYS A 310 18.31 18.47 11.01
CA LYS A 310 19.75 18.68 10.85
C LYS A 310 20.40 17.62 9.97
N ARG A 311 19.69 16.55 9.63
CA ARG A 311 20.26 15.42 8.89
C ARG A 311 20.31 15.72 7.40
N THR A 312 21.44 15.41 6.79
CA THR A 312 21.56 15.49 5.34
C THR A 312 20.95 14.24 4.70
N ARG A 313 20.58 14.34 3.42
CA ARG A 313 20.06 13.20 2.66
C ARG A 313 21.01 11.98 2.67
N PRO A 314 22.34 12.14 2.46
CA PRO A 314 23.29 11.03 2.61
C PRO A 314 23.29 10.37 3.99
N ASP A 315 23.13 11.15 5.07
CA ASP A 315 23.08 10.58 6.43
C ASP A 315 21.85 9.69 6.62
N ILE A 316 20.70 10.14 6.11
CA ILE A 316 19.45 9.38 6.14
C ILE A 316 19.59 8.09 5.30
N GLU A 317 20.18 8.19 4.10
CA GLU A 317 20.42 7.04 3.23
C GLU A 317 21.36 6.01 3.86
N SER A 318 22.39 6.45 4.59
CA SER A 318 23.29 5.58 5.36
C SER A 318 22.57 4.84 6.50
N SER A 319 21.77 5.56 7.30
CA SER A 319 20.92 4.96 8.34
C SER A 319 19.97 3.92 7.74
N ASN A 320 19.33 4.27 6.62
CA ASN A 320 18.41 3.38 5.90
C ASN A 320 19.12 2.11 5.42
N ALA A 321 20.31 2.24 4.82
CA ALA A 321 21.07 1.09 4.31
C ALA A 321 21.46 0.11 5.43
N SER A 322 21.89 0.62 6.58
CA SER A 322 22.26 -0.20 7.75
C SER A 322 21.08 -1.01 8.30
N LEU A 323 19.94 -0.33 8.52
CA LEU A 323 18.74 -0.99 9.03
C LEU A 323 18.15 -1.98 8.00
N ARG A 324 18.11 -1.61 6.71
CA ARG A 324 17.65 -2.50 5.62
C ARG A 324 18.50 -3.76 5.49
N GLY A 325 19.83 -3.64 5.60
CA GLY A 325 20.73 -4.80 5.61
C GLY A 325 20.42 -5.78 6.73
N THR A 326 20.11 -5.26 7.93
CA THR A 326 19.72 -6.07 9.09
C THR A 326 18.34 -6.72 8.90
N LEU A 327 17.35 -5.96 8.47
CA LEU A 327 16.00 -6.46 8.16
C LEU A 327 16.02 -7.55 7.09
N LYS A 328 16.80 -7.36 6.03
CA LYS A 328 16.97 -8.34 4.95
C LYS A 328 17.50 -9.67 5.47
N SER A 329 18.47 -9.65 6.38
CA SER A 329 19.00 -10.86 7.01
C SER A 329 17.91 -11.59 7.80
N LEU A 330 17.19 -10.87 8.68
CA LEU A 330 16.08 -11.43 9.45
C LEU A 330 15.01 -12.05 8.54
N GLN A 331 14.48 -11.29 7.58
CA GLN A 331 13.43 -11.76 6.67
C GLN A 331 13.90 -12.92 5.79
N SER A 332 15.20 -12.97 5.49
CA SER A 332 15.81 -14.10 4.79
C SER A 332 15.67 -15.39 5.60
N SER A 333 16.07 -15.34 6.87
CA SER A 333 15.98 -16.45 7.82
C SER A 333 14.54 -16.84 8.14
N LEU A 334 13.64 -15.87 8.38
CA LEU A 334 12.22 -16.14 8.65
C LEU A 334 11.60 -16.99 7.54
N PHE A 335 11.81 -16.64 6.28
CA PHE A 335 11.31 -17.46 5.18
C PHE A 335 11.98 -18.83 5.11
N GLN A 336 13.29 -18.96 5.36
CA GLN A 336 13.94 -20.28 5.34
C GLN A 336 13.35 -21.20 6.41
N VAL A 337 13.09 -20.66 7.60
CA VAL A 337 12.39 -21.36 8.67
C VAL A 337 11.01 -21.80 8.20
N PHE A 338 10.13 -20.88 7.78
CA PHE A 338 8.78 -21.23 7.32
C PHE A 338 8.78 -22.20 6.13
N ASN A 339 9.68 -22.02 5.16
CA ASN A 339 9.80 -22.90 4.00
C ASN A 339 10.25 -24.31 4.40
N THR A 340 11.13 -24.43 5.39
CA THR A 340 11.56 -25.73 5.93
C THR A 340 10.40 -26.43 6.65
N LEU A 341 9.64 -25.70 7.49
CA LEU A 341 8.45 -26.22 8.17
C LEU A 341 7.38 -26.70 7.17
N VAL A 342 7.08 -25.92 6.12
CA VAL A 342 6.13 -26.27 5.05
C VAL A 342 6.54 -27.53 4.26
N ARG A 343 7.84 -27.81 4.19
CA ARG A 343 8.42 -28.97 3.49
C ARG A 343 8.60 -30.19 4.38
N ALA A 344 8.57 -30.02 5.70
CA ALA A 344 8.81 -31.09 6.66
C ALA A 344 7.74 -32.20 6.57
N SER A 345 6.46 -31.84 6.57
CA SER A 345 5.34 -32.79 6.45
C SER A 345 4.05 -32.10 5.95
N PRO A 346 3.04 -32.85 5.48
CA PRO A 346 1.71 -32.30 5.20
C PRO A 346 1.07 -31.62 6.41
N ASP A 347 1.23 -32.20 7.61
CA ASP A 347 0.66 -31.64 8.85
C ASP A 347 1.37 -30.34 9.26
N SER A 348 2.69 -30.28 9.12
CA SER A 348 3.46 -29.06 9.37
C SER A 348 3.11 -27.95 8.38
N ARG A 349 2.86 -28.29 7.10
CA ARG A 349 2.34 -27.35 6.11
C ARG A 349 0.98 -26.80 6.52
N GLU A 350 0.06 -27.66 6.93
CA GLU A 350 -1.26 -27.25 7.41
C GLU A 350 -1.15 -26.35 8.64
N ALA A 351 -0.26 -26.68 9.59
CA ALA A 351 -0.01 -25.88 10.79
C ALA A 351 0.49 -24.46 10.45
N VAL A 352 1.36 -24.33 9.43
CA VAL A 352 1.83 -23.03 8.93
C VAL A 352 0.72 -22.25 8.22
N LEU A 353 -0.05 -22.88 7.35
CA LEU A 353 -1.20 -22.25 6.70
C LEU A 353 -2.23 -21.75 7.72
N ARG A 354 -2.51 -22.56 8.74
CA ARG A 354 -3.40 -22.20 9.85
C ARG A 354 -2.83 -21.05 10.70
N TYR A 355 -1.53 -21.04 10.97
CA TYR A 355 -0.87 -19.95 11.68
C TYR A 355 -1.06 -18.61 10.94
N PHE A 356 -0.81 -18.60 9.62
CA PHE A 356 -1.02 -17.42 8.79
C PHE A 356 -2.50 -17.00 8.73
N ALA A 357 -3.41 -17.94 8.48
CA ALA A 357 -4.84 -17.66 8.46
C ALA A 357 -5.34 -17.05 9.78
N THR A 358 -4.87 -17.59 10.91
CA THR A 358 -5.25 -17.12 12.26
C THR A 358 -4.67 -15.73 12.55
N ALA A 359 -3.41 -15.49 12.17
CA ALA A 359 -2.79 -14.17 12.30
C ALA A 359 -3.59 -13.10 11.55
N ILE A 360 -4.08 -13.41 10.35
CA ILE A 360 -4.91 -12.53 9.53
C ILE A 360 -6.29 -12.35 10.17
N SER A 361 -6.99 -13.44 10.49
CA SER A 361 -8.38 -13.40 10.98
C SER A 361 -8.53 -12.64 12.30
N LEU A 362 -7.54 -12.74 13.20
CA LEU A 362 -7.53 -11.98 14.44
C LEU A 362 -7.37 -10.47 14.20
N ASN A 363 -6.78 -10.08 13.07
CA ASN A 363 -6.34 -8.72 12.79
C ASN A 363 -7.21 -7.96 11.78
N VAL A 364 -8.40 -8.46 11.44
CA VAL A 364 -9.36 -7.77 10.55
C VAL A 364 -9.66 -6.33 11.03
N LYS A 365 -9.69 -6.11 12.35
CA LYS A 365 -9.89 -4.77 12.95
C LYS A 365 -8.84 -3.72 12.57
N ARG A 366 -7.68 -4.12 12.01
CA ARG A 366 -6.69 -3.19 11.46
C ARG A 366 -7.22 -2.39 10.26
N ALA A 367 -8.28 -2.86 9.60
CA ALA A 367 -8.96 -2.13 8.52
C ALA A 367 -10.07 -1.18 9.02
N ALA A 368 -10.33 -1.08 10.33
CA ALA A 368 -11.32 -0.16 10.86
C ALA A 368 -10.88 1.31 10.67
N MET A 369 -11.85 2.23 10.50
CA MET A 369 -11.57 3.67 10.35
C MET A 369 -10.80 4.27 11.54
N GLN A 370 -11.02 3.72 12.74
CA GLN A 370 -10.25 4.06 13.93
C GLN A 370 -9.81 2.76 14.59
N VAL A 371 -8.52 2.48 14.50
CA VAL A 371 -7.93 1.29 15.10
C VAL A 371 -7.37 1.66 16.47
N GLU A 372 -7.80 0.95 17.52
CA GLU A 372 -7.12 1.03 18.80
C GLU A 372 -5.82 0.22 18.70
N PRO A 373 -4.63 0.86 18.76
CA PRO A 373 -3.40 0.17 18.40
C PRO A 373 -3.11 -1.03 19.30
N GLU A 374 -3.44 -0.95 20.61
CA GLU A 374 -3.23 -2.03 21.60
C GLU A 374 -4.19 -3.22 21.42
N SER A 375 -5.19 -3.10 20.56
CA SER A 375 -6.17 -4.18 20.29
C SER A 375 -5.77 -5.10 19.14
N VAL A 376 -4.70 -4.77 18.40
CA VAL A 376 -4.25 -5.46 17.17
C VAL A 376 -2.76 -5.79 17.23
N ALA A 377 -2.31 -6.68 16.33
CA ALA A 377 -0.91 -6.97 16.13
C ALA A 377 -0.15 -5.76 15.58
N THR A 378 1.16 -5.76 15.77
CA THR A 378 2.03 -4.64 15.41
C THR A 378 2.31 -4.55 13.92
N ASP A 379 2.72 -3.37 13.46
CA ASP A 379 3.10 -3.15 12.07
C ASP A 379 4.31 -4.03 11.69
N SER A 380 5.30 -4.15 12.58
CA SER A 380 6.51 -4.94 12.34
C SER A 380 6.19 -6.42 12.08
N PHE A 381 5.28 -6.98 12.89
CA PHE A 381 4.82 -8.36 12.75
C PHE A 381 4.12 -8.59 11.40
N MET A 382 3.16 -7.74 11.05
CA MET A 382 2.38 -7.88 9.82
C MET A 382 3.25 -7.74 8.56
N VAL A 383 4.20 -6.79 8.54
CA VAL A 383 5.10 -6.60 7.39
C VAL A 383 6.09 -7.77 7.22
N ASN A 384 6.59 -8.36 8.31
CA ASN A 384 7.46 -9.53 8.20
C ASN A 384 6.72 -10.77 7.70
N LEU A 385 5.47 -10.97 8.13
CA LEU A 385 4.63 -12.04 7.58
C LEU A 385 4.30 -11.80 6.09
N GLN A 386 3.99 -10.55 5.70
CA GLN A 386 3.85 -10.17 4.28
C GLN A 386 5.12 -10.54 3.50
N SER A 387 6.31 -10.21 4.01
CA SER A 387 7.58 -10.53 3.37
C SER A 387 7.74 -12.04 3.15
N VAL A 388 7.41 -12.87 4.15
CA VAL A 388 7.43 -14.34 4.03
C VAL A 388 6.44 -14.84 2.97
N MET A 389 5.21 -14.31 2.96
CA MET A 389 4.18 -14.69 2.00
C MET A 389 4.50 -14.31 0.56
N LEU A 390 5.02 -13.10 0.35
CA LEU A 390 5.51 -12.66 -0.95
C LEU A 390 6.57 -13.62 -1.50
N ARG A 391 7.48 -14.10 -0.65
CA ARG A 391 8.49 -15.10 -1.03
C ARG A 391 7.90 -16.46 -1.38
N PHE A 392 6.83 -16.89 -0.72
CA PHE A 392 6.08 -18.08 -1.14
C PHE A 392 5.32 -17.88 -2.45
N ALA A 393 4.97 -16.63 -2.79
CA ALA A 393 4.28 -16.30 -4.02
C ALA A 393 5.18 -16.32 -5.26
N GLU A 394 6.45 -15.93 -5.12
CA GLU A 394 7.40 -15.80 -6.24
C GLU A 394 7.44 -16.98 -7.21
N PRO A 395 7.46 -18.25 -6.76
CA PRO A 395 7.59 -19.38 -7.67
C PRO A 395 6.43 -19.52 -8.66
N PHE A 396 5.28 -18.87 -8.43
CA PHE A 396 4.14 -18.88 -9.33
C PHE A 396 3.88 -17.56 -10.07
N MET A 397 4.65 -16.52 -9.76
CA MET A 397 4.60 -15.22 -10.44
C MET A 397 5.70 -15.12 -11.51
N ASP A 398 5.84 -16.16 -12.33
CA ASP A 398 6.82 -16.15 -13.41
C ASP A 398 6.43 -15.13 -14.50
N ALA A 399 7.42 -14.59 -15.21
CA ALA A 399 7.19 -13.54 -16.22
C ALA A 399 6.26 -13.95 -17.39
N LYS A 400 6.02 -15.25 -17.59
CA LYS A 400 5.07 -15.76 -18.60
C LYS A 400 3.68 -16.01 -18.02
N TYR A 401 3.47 -15.75 -16.74
CA TYR A 401 2.24 -16.04 -16.01
C TYR A 401 1.78 -17.50 -16.16
N SER A 402 2.75 -18.43 -16.28
CA SER A 402 2.48 -19.84 -16.64
C SER A 402 1.63 -20.60 -15.62
N LYS A 403 1.57 -20.09 -14.38
CA LYS A 403 0.81 -20.69 -13.27
C LYS A 403 -0.43 -19.88 -12.87
N ILE A 404 -0.81 -18.84 -13.61
CA ILE A 404 -1.97 -18.01 -13.26
C ILE A 404 -3.27 -18.82 -13.17
N ASP A 405 -3.43 -19.84 -14.00
CA ASP A 405 -4.60 -20.74 -14.01
C ASP A 405 -4.57 -21.78 -12.87
N ARG A 406 -3.51 -21.81 -12.04
CA ARG A 406 -3.46 -22.62 -10.80
C ARG A 406 -4.18 -21.95 -9.64
N ILE A 407 -4.45 -20.64 -9.74
CA ILE A 407 -5.23 -19.90 -8.75
C ILE A 407 -6.70 -20.27 -8.96
N ASP A 408 -7.28 -20.93 -7.96
CA ASP A 408 -8.66 -21.37 -7.99
C ASP A 408 -9.64 -20.19 -7.84
N PRO A 409 -10.43 -19.83 -8.87
CA PRO A 409 -11.41 -18.75 -8.76
C PRO A 409 -12.58 -19.08 -7.84
N LEU A 410 -12.76 -20.35 -7.46
CA LEU A 410 -13.82 -20.81 -6.55
C LEU A 410 -13.35 -20.94 -5.10
N TYR A 411 -12.14 -20.45 -4.77
CA TYR A 411 -11.52 -20.63 -3.45
C TYR A 411 -12.43 -20.28 -2.27
N PHE A 412 -13.18 -19.17 -2.33
CA PHE A 412 -14.09 -18.77 -1.25
C PHE A 412 -15.35 -19.63 -1.12
N ALA A 413 -15.65 -20.49 -2.10
CA ALA A 413 -16.69 -21.51 -1.97
C ALA A 413 -16.17 -22.80 -1.32
N HIS A 414 -14.86 -23.03 -1.30
CA HIS A 414 -14.25 -24.30 -0.85
C HIS A 414 -13.35 -24.16 0.37
N SER A 415 -12.92 -22.95 0.72
CA SER A 415 -12.00 -22.68 1.81
C SER A 415 -12.61 -21.75 2.86
N SER A 416 -12.43 -22.10 4.13
CA SER A 416 -12.84 -21.28 5.28
C SER A 416 -11.67 -20.58 5.97
N ARG A 417 -10.48 -20.55 5.37
CA ARG A 417 -9.27 -19.95 5.99
C ARG A 417 -9.37 -18.44 6.16
N ILE A 418 -10.09 -17.79 5.27
CA ILE A 418 -10.29 -16.34 5.27
C ILE A 418 -11.79 -16.13 5.32
N ASP A 419 -12.27 -15.53 6.41
CA ASP A 419 -13.67 -15.18 6.53
C ASP A 419 -13.94 -13.85 5.83
N VAL A 420 -14.78 -13.88 4.82
CA VAL A 420 -15.16 -12.72 4.01
C VAL A 420 -16.63 -12.36 4.18
N ARG A 421 -17.36 -12.99 5.11
CA ARG A 421 -18.81 -12.82 5.23
C ARG A 421 -19.24 -11.37 5.50
N GLU A 422 -18.48 -10.66 6.33
CA GLU A 422 -18.71 -9.25 6.66
C GLU A 422 -18.01 -8.29 5.67
N GLU A 423 -17.27 -8.81 4.68
CA GLU A 423 -16.57 -7.99 3.71
C GLU A 423 -17.51 -7.51 2.60
N THR A 424 -17.40 -6.22 2.27
CA THR A 424 -18.09 -5.64 1.12
C THR A 424 -17.62 -6.32 -0.16
N ARG A 425 -18.55 -6.69 -1.04
CA ARG A 425 -18.22 -7.35 -2.32
C ARG A 425 -18.14 -6.33 -3.44
N ILE A 426 -17.33 -6.61 -4.45
CA ILE A 426 -17.14 -5.72 -5.62
C ILE A 426 -18.49 -5.33 -6.23
N LYS A 427 -19.37 -6.30 -6.48
CA LYS A 427 -20.68 -6.07 -7.13
C LYS A 427 -21.71 -7.17 -6.82
N ALA A 428 -21.74 -7.64 -5.58
CA ALA A 428 -22.72 -8.61 -5.10
C ALA A 428 -23.28 -8.20 -3.73
N THR A 429 -24.54 -8.58 -3.47
CA THR A 429 -25.10 -8.54 -2.11
C THR A 429 -24.61 -9.74 -1.30
N SER A 430 -24.72 -9.65 0.04
CA SER A 430 -24.39 -10.79 0.92
C SER A 430 -25.25 -12.02 0.61
N ASP A 431 -26.49 -11.83 0.19
CA ASP A 431 -27.40 -12.91 -0.22
C ASP A 431 -26.94 -13.57 -1.53
N GLU A 432 -26.59 -12.79 -2.56
CA GLU A 432 -26.05 -13.30 -3.81
C GLU A 432 -24.74 -14.06 -3.59
N ALA A 433 -23.84 -13.53 -2.75
CA ALA A 433 -22.59 -14.19 -2.41
C ALA A 433 -22.83 -15.52 -1.68
N SER A 434 -23.77 -15.54 -0.72
CA SER A 434 -24.14 -16.75 0.02
C SER A 434 -24.78 -17.81 -0.87
N ALA A 435 -25.62 -17.40 -1.83
CA ALA A 435 -26.20 -18.29 -2.83
C ALA A 435 -25.12 -18.88 -3.74
N TRP A 436 -24.20 -18.03 -4.22
CA TRP A 436 -23.08 -18.47 -5.06
C TRP A 436 -22.16 -19.46 -4.34
N VAL A 437 -21.87 -19.24 -3.04
CA VAL A 437 -21.10 -20.20 -2.23
C VAL A 437 -21.82 -21.54 -2.18
N LYS A 438 -23.12 -21.57 -1.85
CA LYS A 438 -23.90 -22.82 -1.79
C LYS A 438 -23.98 -23.56 -3.13
N GLU A 439 -24.06 -22.83 -4.24
CA GLU A 439 -24.10 -23.41 -5.59
C GLU A 439 -22.76 -24.03 -6.02
N ASN A 440 -21.66 -23.50 -5.50
CA ASN A 440 -20.31 -23.92 -5.86
C ASN A 440 -19.65 -24.77 -4.78
N GLU A 441 -20.26 -24.90 -3.59
CA GLU A 441 -19.85 -25.83 -2.55
C GLU A 441 -19.89 -27.26 -3.09
N LEU A 442 -18.74 -27.92 -3.11
CA LEU A 442 -18.61 -29.32 -3.47
C LEU A 442 -18.55 -30.16 -2.19
N PRO A 443 -19.57 -30.99 -1.90
CA PRO A 443 -19.51 -31.90 -0.77
C PRO A 443 -18.32 -32.85 -0.97
N ASN A 444 -17.34 -32.82 -0.06
CA ASN A 444 -16.10 -33.59 -0.11
C ASN A 444 -15.07 -33.17 -1.18
N ALA A 445 -15.04 -31.90 -1.61
CA ALA A 445 -13.92 -31.41 -2.42
C ALA A 445 -12.57 -31.58 -1.69
N ALA A 446 -11.53 -31.87 -2.46
CA ALA A 446 -10.17 -31.84 -1.94
C ALA A 446 -9.84 -30.42 -1.44
N PRO A 447 -9.01 -30.28 -0.38
CA PRO A 447 -8.56 -28.98 0.08
C PRO A 447 -7.95 -28.17 -1.08
N PRO A 448 -8.04 -26.82 -1.04
CA PRO A 448 -7.39 -25.96 -2.02
C PRO A 448 -5.91 -26.32 -2.17
N ASN A 449 -5.39 -26.08 -3.37
CA ASN A 449 -3.97 -26.28 -3.61
C ASN A 449 -3.14 -25.17 -2.91
N PHE A 450 -1.90 -25.50 -2.52
CA PHE A 450 -1.02 -24.59 -1.79
C PHE A 450 -0.77 -23.25 -2.52
N ILE A 451 -0.77 -23.23 -3.86
CA ILE A 451 -0.59 -21.98 -4.62
C ILE A 451 -1.79 -21.06 -4.38
N SER A 452 -3.02 -21.60 -4.40
CA SER A 452 -4.23 -20.84 -4.10
C SER A 452 -4.25 -20.37 -2.66
N ASP A 453 -3.95 -21.24 -1.67
CA ASP A 453 -3.86 -20.82 -0.27
C ASP A 453 -2.89 -19.64 -0.10
N ILE A 454 -1.66 -19.74 -0.64
CA ILE A 454 -0.68 -18.65 -0.56
C ILE A 454 -1.18 -17.40 -1.27
N PHE A 455 -1.73 -17.47 -2.48
CA PHE A 455 -2.24 -16.30 -3.18
C PHE A 455 -3.31 -15.57 -2.36
N TYR A 456 -4.37 -16.26 -1.93
CA TYR A 456 -5.48 -15.65 -1.20
C TYR A 456 -5.05 -15.13 0.18
N LEU A 457 -4.19 -15.86 0.90
CA LEU A 457 -3.64 -15.39 2.17
C LEU A 457 -2.72 -14.17 1.99
N THR A 458 -1.96 -14.11 0.89
CA THR A 458 -1.09 -12.96 0.57
C THR A 458 -1.91 -11.72 0.23
N VAL A 459 -3.03 -11.87 -0.50
CA VAL A 459 -3.98 -10.75 -0.69
C VAL A 459 -4.53 -10.29 0.66
N ALA A 460 -5.01 -11.21 1.51
CA ALA A 460 -5.60 -10.83 2.79
C ALA A 460 -4.60 -10.18 3.76
N ILE A 461 -3.35 -10.65 3.84
CA ILE A 461 -2.34 -10.01 4.70
C ILE A 461 -1.81 -8.70 4.09
N SER A 462 -1.88 -8.53 2.77
CA SER A 462 -1.64 -7.23 2.13
C SER A 462 -2.70 -6.24 2.61
N HIS A 463 -3.98 -6.63 2.58
CA HIS A 463 -5.11 -5.80 2.99
C HIS A 463 -5.09 -5.43 4.48
N PHE A 464 -5.06 -6.43 5.37
CA PHE A 464 -5.17 -6.22 6.82
C PHE A 464 -3.83 -5.89 7.49
N GLY A 465 -2.72 -6.13 6.80
CA GLY A 465 -1.36 -5.92 7.29
C GLY A 465 -0.68 -4.75 6.62
N TYR A 466 -0.02 -5.03 5.50
CA TYR A 466 0.96 -4.14 4.87
C TYR A 466 0.36 -2.81 4.39
N LEU A 467 -0.83 -2.83 3.77
CA LEU A 467 -1.48 -1.60 3.30
C LEU A 467 -1.95 -0.74 4.47
N ARG A 468 -2.39 -1.33 5.59
CA ARG A 468 -2.70 -0.55 6.80
C ARG A 468 -1.45 0.07 7.42
N THR A 469 -0.30 -0.61 7.35
CA THR A 469 0.99 -0.01 7.72
C THR A 469 1.37 1.16 6.80
N ILE A 470 1.06 1.08 5.50
CA ILE A 470 1.21 2.20 4.56
C ILE A 470 0.25 3.35 4.92
N SER A 471 -1.01 3.06 5.24
CA SER A 471 -1.97 4.09 5.69
C SER A 471 -1.47 4.82 6.93
N ASN A 472 -0.95 4.09 7.93
CA ASN A 472 -0.33 4.68 9.12
C ASN A 472 0.83 5.63 8.75
N PHE A 473 1.67 5.24 7.79
CA PHE A 473 2.75 6.10 7.29
C PHE A 473 2.23 7.38 6.61
N GLU A 474 1.19 7.29 5.79
CA GLU A 474 0.56 8.45 5.14
C GLU A 474 -0.12 9.37 6.17
N GLU A 475 -0.74 8.82 7.21
CA GLU A 475 -1.32 9.58 8.33
C GLU A 475 -0.26 10.35 9.11
N LEU A 476 0.90 9.76 9.38
CA LEU A 476 2.04 10.48 9.96
C LEU A 476 2.45 11.67 9.07
N GLY A 477 2.41 11.50 7.74
CA GLY A 477 2.66 12.59 6.79
C GLY A 477 1.62 13.71 6.89
N LYS A 478 0.34 13.36 6.92
CA LYS A 478 -0.76 14.33 7.12
C LYS A 478 -0.62 15.06 8.45
N HIS A 479 -0.28 14.36 9.54
CA HIS A 479 -0.04 14.98 10.84
C HIS A 479 1.14 15.96 10.82
N ILE A 480 2.22 15.64 10.11
CA ILE A 480 3.35 16.57 9.92
C ILE A 480 2.90 17.81 9.18
N GLU A 481 2.13 17.66 8.09
CA GLU A 481 1.56 18.79 7.35
C GLU A 481 0.63 19.64 8.23
N ASP A 482 -0.23 19.02 9.04
CA ASP A 482 -1.13 19.70 9.98
C ASP A 482 -0.38 20.51 11.03
N MET A 483 0.64 19.91 11.65
CA MET A 483 1.49 20.60 12.61
C MET A 483 2.29 21.72 11.96
N GLN A 484 2.79 21.52 10.74
CA GLN A 484 3.47 22.56 9.98
C GLN A 484 2.51 23.71 9.68
N ARG A 485 1.27 23.43 9.25
CA ARG A 485 0.22 24.44 9.05
C ARG A 485 -0.09 25.20 10.32
N HIS A 486 -0.14 24.52 11.47
CA HIS A 486 -0.32 25.16 12.77
C HIS A 486 0.88 26.03 13.15
N LEU A 487 2.11 25.57 12.92
CA LEU A 487 3.33 26.37 13.14
C LEU A 487 3.36 27.62 12.26
N ASP A 488 3.02 27.50 10.98
CA ASP A 488 2.97 28.64 10.06
C ASP A 488 1.92 29.66 10.52
N MET A 489 0.79 29.19 11.05
CA MET A 489 -0.24 30.05 11.65
C MET A 489 0.27 30.78 12.90
N LEU A 490 0.95 30.10 13.81
CA LEU A 490 1.49 30.68 15.05
C LEU A 490 2.62 31.66 14.78
N ASN A 491 3.55 31.31 13.88
CA ASN A 491 4.68 32.17 13.50
C ASN A 491 4.23 33.39 12.68
N GLY A 492 3.17 33.25 11.88
CA GLY A 492 2.61 34.36 11.10
C GLY A 492 1.78 35.33 11.94
N ASP A 493 1.30 34.95 13.13
CA ASP A 493 0.62 35.84 14.07
C ASP A 493 1.65 36.59 14.92
N GLY A 494 1.82 37.89 14.68
CA GLY A 494 2.71 38.73 15.47
C GLY A 494 2.07 39.38 16.70
N SER A 495 0.77 39.15 16.93
CA SER A 495 -0.01 39.88 17.94
C SER A 495 0.40 39.60 19.40
N TRP A 496 1.12 38.50 19.63
CA TRP A 496 1.63 38.11 20.95
C TRP A 496 3.04 38.64 21.24
N MET A 497 3.80 39.11 20.24
CA MET A 497 5.15 39.64 20.43
C MET A 497 5.13 40.93 21.26
N GLY A 498 5.94 41.00 22.32
CA GLY A 498 5.95 42.14 23.25
C GLY A 498 4.81 42.17 24.26
N THR A 499 3.95 41.14 24.29
CA THR A 499 2.87 40.99 25.30
C THR A 499 3.29 40.07 26.45
N PRO A 500 2.60 40.09 27.62
CA PRO A 500 2.83 39.12 28.70
C PRO A 500 2.66 37.65 28.28
N PHE A 501 1.98 37.38 27.15
CA PHE A 501 1.77 36.04 26.60
C PHE A 501 2.94 35.54 25.74
N GLN A 502 3.93 36.38 25.44
CA GLN A 502 5.04 36.04 24.53
C GLN A 502 5.75 34.74 24.93
N ALA A 503 6.22 34.64 26.19
CA ALA A 503 6.92 33.46 26.66
C ALA A 503 6.08 32.18 26.58
N ARG A 504 4.75 32.29 26.77
CA ARG A 504 3.82 31.16 26.65
C ARG A 504 3.66 30.71 25.19
N THR A 505 3.55 31.64 24.25
CA THR A 505 3.43 31.31 22.83
C THR A 505 4.73 30.75 22.27
N GLU A 506 5.88 31.31 22.65
CA GLU A 506 7.20 30.77 22.30
C GLU A 506 7.40 29.34 22.83
N ALA A 507 6.98 29.07 24.06
CA ALA A 507 6.99 27.72 24.62
C ALA A 507 6.09 26.76 23.83
N ALA A 508 4.88 27.20 23.43
CA ALA A 508 3.98 26.41 22.60
C ALA A 508 4.57 26.11 21.21
N ILE A 509 5.20 27.10 20.56
CA ILE A 509 5.90 26.90 19.28
C ILE A 509 7.01 25.86 19.42
N ASN A 510 7.83 25.95 20.47
CA ASN A 510 8.90 24.98 20.73
C ASN A 510 8.37 23.57 21.04
N GLN A 511 7.22 23.48 21.72
CA GLN A 511 6.55 22.21 21.97
C GLN A 511 6.06 21.58 20.66
N VAL A 512 5.38 22.34 19.79
CA VAL A 512 4.90 21.84 18.50
C VAL A 512 6.07 21.42 17.61
N LYS A 513 7.19 22.17 17.59
CA LYS A 513 8.41 21.75 16.87
C LYS A 513 8.99 20.45 17.40
N THR A 514 9.02 20.27 18.72
CA THR A 514 9.50 19.04 19.36
C THR A 514 8.62 17.84 18.98
N GLU A 515 7.30 17.97 19.07
CA GLU A 515 6.36 16.91 18.69
C GLU A 515 6.41 16.60 17.19
N MET A 516 6.49 17.63 16.34
CA MET A 516 6.69 17.45 14.90
C MET A 516 8.00 16.71 14.61
N GLY A 517 9.09 17.02 15.32
CA GLY A 517 10.35 16.31 15.25
C GLY A 517 10.20 14.82 15.56
N LYS A 518 9.46 14.46 16.62
CA LYS A 518 9.19 13.06 16.98
C LYS A 518 8.40 12.31 15.90
N ILE A 519 7.39 12.94 15.32
CA ILE A 519 6.58 12.33 14.25
C ILE A 519 7.42 12.17 12.97
N LYS A 520 8.28 13.14 12.64
CA LYS A 520 9.24 13.03 11.52
C LYS A 520 10.22 11.86 11.71
N THR A 521 10.77 11.64 12.92
CA THR A 521 11.68 10.50 13.14
C THR A 521 10.96 9.16 13.03
N GLN A 522 9.72 9.07 13.50
CA GLN A 522 8.86 7.90 13.30
C GLN A 522 8.60 7.67 11.80
N GLN A 523 8.25 8.72 11.05
CA GLN A 523 8.01 8.62 9.62
C GLN A 523 9.26 8.13 8.86
N LEU A 524 10.46 8.61 9.22
CA LEU A 524 11.72 8.11 8.64
C LEU A 524 11.94 6.63 8.94
N ALA A 525 11.64 6.18 10.16
CA ALA A 525 11.73 4.76 10.52
C ALA A 525 10.75 3.89 9.70
N PHE A 526 9.55 4.39 9.39
CA PHE A 526 8.62 3.72 8.48
C PHE A 526 9.21 3.57 7.07
N GLN A 527 9.81 4.64 6.51
CA GLN A 527 10.43 4.63 5.17
C GLN A 527 11.53 3.58 5.02
N VAL A 528 12.24 3.23 6.10
CA VAL A 528 13.26 2.18 6.08
C VAL A 528 12.69 0.89 5.52
N GLN A 529 11.55 0.42 6.04
CA GLN A 529 11.01 -0.89 5.68
C GLN A 529 10.00 -0.81 4.55
N ILE A 530 9.07 0.16 4.55
CA ILE A 530 8.00 0.21 3.53
C ILE A 530 8.52 0.61 2.14
N LEU A 531 9.62 1.38 2.08
CA LEU A 531 10.29 1.79 0.83
C LEU A 531 11.59 0.99 0.60
N ASP A 532 11.78 -0.14 1.28
CA ASP A 532 12.90 -1.03 0.99
C ASP A 532 12.80 -1.55 -0.46
N PRO A 533 13.86 -1.39 -1.30
CA PRO A 533 13.77 -1.73 -2.72
C PRO A 533 13.38 -3.18 -2.99
N GLU A 534 13.80 -4.12 -2.15
CA GLU A 534 13.51 -5.54 -2.33
C GLU A 534 12.06 -5.86 -1.96
N LEU A 535 11.57 -5.35 -0.83
CA LEU A 535 10.15 -5.46 -0.48
C LEU A 535 9.25 -4.84 -1.54
N VAL A 536 9.57 -3.62 -1.98
CA VAL A 536 8.82 -2.91 -3.03
C VAL A 536 8.81 -3.72 -4.32
N PHE A 537 9.95 -4.25 -4.76
CA PHE A 537 10.02 -5.07 -5.97
C PHE A 537 9.12 -6.31 -5.89
N ARG A 538 9.15 -7.02 -4.76
CA ARG A 538 8.31 -8.22 -4.54
C ARG A 538 6.83 -7.86 -4.49
N THR A 539 6.47 -6.76 -3.82
CA THR A 539 5.07 -6.31 -3.78
C THR A 539 4.59 -5.84 -5.14
N VAL A 540 5.37 -5.06 -5.90
CA VAL A 540 5.03 -4.68 -7.28
C VAL A 540 4.80 -5.95 -8.13
N GLY A 541 5.67 -6.96 -8.01
CA GLY A 541 5.48 -8.25 -8.69
C GLY A 541 4.15 -8.92 -8.33
N PHE A 542 3.78 -8.94 -7.05
CA PHE A 542 2.51 -9.49 -6.58
C PHE A 542 1.29 -8.69 -7.03
N ILE A 543 1.35 -7.36 -6.97
CA ILE A 543 0.26 -6.47 -7.42
C ILE A 543 0.07 -6.56 -8.94
N ASN A 544 1.16 -6.70 -9.71
CA ASN A 544 1.10 -6.99 -11.15
C ASN A 544 0.42 -8.33 -11.43
N PHE A 545 0.75 -9.37 -10.64
CA PHE A 545 0.12 -10.68 -10.77
C PHE A 545 -1.37 -10.65 -10.39
N ALA A 546 -1.72 -10.03 -9.28
CA ALA A 546 -3.10 -9.88 -8.82
C ALA A 546 -3.95 -9.07 -9.81
N SER A 547 -3.45 -7.92 -10.29
CA SER A 547 -4.12 -7.10 -11.31
C SER A 547 -4.34 -7.86 -12.61
N THR A 548 -3.33 -8.59 -13.09
CA THR A 548 -3.43 -9.45 -14.28
C THR A 548 -4.47 -10.57 -14.09
N TRP A 549 -4.49 -11.20 -12.91
CA TRP A 549 -5.47 -12.25 -12.59
C TRP A 549 -6.90 -11.69 -12.54
N LEU A 550 -7.11 -10.50 -11.96
CA LEU A 550 -8.40 -9.82 -11.96
C LEU A 550 -8.88 -9.47 -13.38
N ILE A 551 -7.98 -8.99 -14.24
CA ILE A 551 -8.31 -8.74 -15.65
C ILE A 551 -8.64 -10.04 -16.36
N ARG A 552 -7.88 -11.13 -16.12
CA ARG A 552 -8.15 -12.45 -16.70
C ARG A 552 -9.51 -13.01 -16.25
N LEU A 553 -9.94 -12.72 -15.01
CA LEU A 553 -11.27 -13.10 -14.52
C LEU A 553 -12.42 -12.40 -15.24
N VAL A 554 -12.20 -11.20 -15.78
CA VAL A 554 -13.24 -10.45 -16.51
C VAL A 554 -13.08 -10.51 -18.02
N ASP A 555 -11.90 -10.90 -18.52
CA ASP A 555 -11.64 -11.18 -19.93
C ASP A 555 -12.54 -12.33 -20.42
N PRO A 556 -13.41 -12.11 -21.42
CA PRO A 556 -14.23 -13.18 -22.01
C PRO A 556 -13.38 -14.31 -22.61
N LYS A 557 -12.19 -13.99 -23.14
CA LYS A 557 -11.28 -14.97 -23.75
C LYS A 557 -10.43 -15.72 -22.73
N LYS A 558 -10.42 -15.30 -21.45
CA LYS A 558 -9.57 -15.85 -20.38
C LYS A 558 -8.12 -16.01 -20.82
N SER A 559 -7.62 -15.03 -21.55
CA SER A 559 -6.37 -15.12 -22.33
C SER A 559 -5.33 -14.10 -21.89
N HIS A 560 -5.75 -13.01 -21.25
CA HIS A 560 -4.86 -12.01 -20.65
C HIS A 560 -3.88 -12.65 -19.65
N PRO A 561 -2.56 -12.36 -19.71
CA PRO A 561 -1.89 -11.33 -20.51
C PRO A 561 -1.35 -11.80 -21.87
N ASN A 562 -1.46 -13.09 -22.22
CA ASN A 562 -0.94 -13.62 -23.49
C ASN A 562 -1.53 -12.90 -24.72
N SER A 563 -2.83 -12.64 -24.68
CA SER A 563 -3.48 -11.62 -25.50
C SER A 563 -4.08 -10.56 -24.60
N THR A 564 -3.74 -9.30 -24.86
CA THR A 564 -4.27 -8.17 -24.12
C THR A 564 -5.80 -8.15 -24.19
N VAL A 565 -6.45 -7.83 -23.07
CA VAL A 565 -7.91 -7.77 -22.99
C VAL A 565 -8.48 -6.76 -23.98
N GLU A 566 -9.61 -7.09 -24.61
CA GLU A 566 -10.31 -6.18 -25.52
C GLU A 566 -11.27 -5.29 -24.73
N LEU A 567 -11.24 -3.99 -25.02
CA LEU A 567 -12.08 -2.98 -24.36
C LEU A 567 -13.08 -2.35 -25.36
N PRO A 568 -14.29 -2.00 -24.91
CA PRO A 568 -14.82 -2.15 -23.54
C PRO A 568 -15.13 -3.61 -23.18
N LEU A 569 -15.16 -3.91 -21.88
CA LEU A 569 -15.61 -5.23 -21.39
C LEU A 569 -17.12 -5.44 -21.65
N PRO A 570 -17.66 -6.67 -21.52
CA PRO A 570 -19.10 -6.88 -21.56
C PRO A 570 -19.85 -6.20 -20.40
N HIS A 571 -21.14 -5.88 -20.59
CA HIS A 571 -21.99 -5.38 -19.50
C HIS A 571 -22.38 -6.46 -18.48
N ASP A 572 -22.40 -7.72 -18.91
CA ASP A 572 -22.62 -8.85 -18.01
C ASP A 572 -21.34 -9.16 -17.22
N VAL A 573 -21.39 -8.93 -15.91
CA VAL A 573 -20.22 -9.07 -15.02
C VAL A 573 -20.24 -10.49 -14.43
N PRO A 574 -19.18 -11.30 -14.64
CA PRO A 574 -19.12 -12.67 -14.13
C PRO A 574 -19.33 -12.74 -12.61
N MET A 575 -20.19 -13.66 -12.16
CA MET A 575 -20.50 -13.79 -10.72
C MET A 575 -19.25 -14.04 -9.87
N THR A 576 -18.31 -14.84 -10.37
CA THR A 576 -17.02 -15.13 -9.72
C THR A 576 -16.19 -13.87 -9.43
N PHE A 577 -16.35 -12.80 -10.23
CA PHE A 577 -15.73 -11.50 -9.97
C PHE A 577 -16.58 -10.66 -9.00
N ARG A 578 -17.91 -10.66 -9.19
CA ARG A 578 -18.85 -9.88 -8.37
C ARG A 578 -18.76 -10.19 -6.89
N VAL A 579 -18.55 -11.46 -6.53
CA VAL A 579 -18.51 -11.97 -5.15
C VAL A 579 -17.16 -11.81 -4.45
N LEU A 580 -16.11 -11.41 -5.16
CA LEU A 580 -14.83 -11.13 -4.52
C LEU A 580 -15.00 -9.96 -3.52
N PRO A 581 -14.27 -9.99 -2.39
CA PRO A 581 -14.15 -8.83 -1.53
C PRO A 581 -13.65 -7.62 -2.32
N GLU A 582 -14.18 -6.44 -2.02
CA GLU A 582 -13.85 -5.19 -2.69
C GLU A 582 -12.34 -4.87 -2.61
N TYR A 583 -11.70 -5.29 -1.51
CA TYR A 583 -10.27 -5.06 -1.30
C TYR A 583 -9.37 -5.67 -2.38
N PHE A 584 -9.83 -6.67 -3.14
CA PHE A 584 -9.05 -7.19 -4.27
C PHE A 584 -8.72 -6.12 -5.32
N LEU A 585 -9.63 -5.15 -5.52
CA LEU A 585 -9.39 -4.01 -6.41
C LEU A 585 -8.78 -2.83 -5.65
N GLU A 586 -9.28 -2.54 -4.45
CA GLU A 586 -8.80 -1.45 -3.59
C GLU A 586 -7.29 -1.54 -3.38
N ASP A 587 -6.79 -2.70 -2.96
CA ASP A 587 -5.39 -2.92 -2.62
C ASP A 587 -4.45 -2.72 -3.80
N VAL A 588 -4.88 -3.13 -5.00
CA VAL A 588 -4.13 -2.91 -6.25
C VAL A 588 -4.01 -1.42 -6.55
N VAL A 589 -5.11 -0.69 -6.43
CA VAL A 589 -5.16 0.74 -6.72
C VAL A 589 -4.39 1.53 -5.68
N ASP A 590 -4.61 1.26 -4.40
CA ASP A 590 -3.98 1.98 -3.29
C ASP A 590 -2.48 1.74 -3.27
N TYR A 591 -2.00 0.52 -3.57
CA TYR A 591 -0.57 0.28 -3.71
C TYR A 591 0.03 1.00 -4.92
N PHE A 592 -0.65 0.98 -6.08
CA PHE A 592 -0.17 1.75 -7.23
C PHE A 592 -0.15 3.25 -6.95
N LEU A 593 -1.13 3.78 -6.23
CA LEU A 593 -1.19 5.17 -5.81
C LEU A 593 -0.03 5.53 -4.86
N PHE A 594 0.23 4.66 -3.88
CA PHE A 594 1.37 4.79 -2.97
C PHE A 594 2.70 4.82 -3.75
N ILE A 595 2.93 3.85 -4.64
CA ILE A 595 4.24 3.75 -5.30
C ILE A 595 4.51 4.92 -6.26
N VAL A 596 3.50 5.42 -6.99
CA VAL A 596 3.70 6.59 -7.87
C VAL A 596 3.97 7.87 -7.09
N ARG A 597 3.48 7.97 -5.84
CA ARG A 597 3.71 9.13 -4.95
C ARG A 597 5.09 9.08 -4.28
N TYR A 598 5.51 7.91 -3.80
CA TYR A 598 6.65 7.80 -2.89
C TYR A 598 7.91 7.16 -3.50
N ALA A 599 7.78 6.30 -4.52
CA ALA A 599 8.92 5.65 -5.17
C ALA A 599 8.64 5.33 -6.66
N PRO A 600 8.33 6.35 -7.49
CA PRO A 600 7.98 6.16 -8.90
C PRO A 600 9.12 5.53 -9.73
N ASP A 601 10.38 5.73 -9.33
CA ASP A 601 11.56 5.12 -9.94
C ASP A 601 11.52 3.57 -9.92
N ARG A 602 10.80 2.99 -8.95
CA ARG A 602 10.70 1.53 -8.79
C ARG A 602 9.84 0.86 -9.84
N LEU A 603 9.03 1.61 -10.57
CA LEU A 603 8.24 1.11 -11.69
C LEU A 603 9.02 1.08 -13.02
N GLU A 604 10.26 1.58 -13.07
CA GLU A 604 11.05 1.62 -14.32
C GLU A 604 11.30 0.23 -14.92
N LEU A 605 11.45 -0.80 -14.09
CA LEU A 605 11.72 -2.16 -14.53
C LEU A 605 10.44 -2.96 -14.84
N SER A 606 9.35 -2.74 -14.09
CA SER A 606 8.10 -3.50 -14.20
C SER A 606 6.93 -2.72 -13.58
N GLY A 607 5.69 -2.98 -14.03
CA GLY A 607 4.47 -2.43 -13.45
C GLY A 607 3.84 -1.27 -14.22
N LYS A 608 4.57 -0.54 -15.08
CA LYS A 608 3.99 0.55 -15.88
C LYS A 608 2.91 0.06 -16.84
N ASN A 609 3.17 -1.04 -17.55
CA ASN A 609 2.21 -1.60 -18.50
C ASN A 609 0.99 -2.14 -17.78
N GLU A 610 1.21 -2.91 -16.71
CA GLU A 610 0.18 -3.52 -15.89
C GLU A 610 -0.73 -2.45 -15.27
N LEU A 611 -0.15 -1.38 -14.71
CA LEU A 611 -0.90 -0.23 -14.18
C LEU A 611 -1.77 0.42 -15.25
N VAL A 612 -1.21 0.74 -16.43
CA VAL A 612 -1.97 1.38 -17.52
C VAL A 612 -3.08 0.47 -18.03
N ILE A 613 -2.82 -0.83 -18.21
CA ILE A 613 -3.83 -1.79 -18.67
C ILE A 613 -4.94 -1.93 -17.61
N PHE A 614 -4.59 -2.06 -16.33
CA PHE A 614 -5.54 -2.14 -15.23
C PHE A 614 -6.41 -0.88 -15.15
N ALA A 615 -5.78 0.29 -15.12
CA ALA A 615 -6.49 1.57 -15.05
C ALA A 615 -7.46 1.75 -16.22
N LEU A 616 -7.01 1.49 -17.46
CA LEU A 616 -7.86 1.65 -18.64
C LEU A 616 -8.96 0.60 -18.73
N THR A 617 -8.72 -0.63 -18.27
CA THR A 617 -9.73 -1.70 -18.25
C THR A 617 -10.93 -1.26 -17.41
N PHE A 618 -10.67 -0.79 -16.19
CA PHE A 618 -11.71 -0.43 -15.24
C PHE A 618 -12.26 1.01 -15.41
N LEU A 619 -11.49 1.96 -15.97
CA LEU A 619 -12.00 3.28 -16.33
C LEU A 619 -12.80 3.28 -17.65
N THR A 620 -12.52 2.37 -18.59
CA THR A 620 -13.35 2.21 -19.80
C THR A 620 -14.62 1.41 -19.49
N SER A 621 -14.57 0.52 -18.50
CA SER A 621 -15.66 -0.37 -18.12
C SER A 621 -16.13 -0.11 -16.69
N THR A 622 -16.47 1.15 -16.38
CA THR A 622 -16.73 1.61 -15.01
C THR A 622 -17.86 0.89 -14.29
N TRP A 623 -18.75 0.19 -15.02
CA TRP A 623 -19.81 -0.64 -14.43
C TRP A 623 -19.29 -1.89 -13.70
N TYR A 624 -18.02 -2.26 -13.83
CA TYR A 624 -17.41 -3.32 -13.03
C TYR A 624 -17.10 -2.89 -11.59
N ILE A 625 -16.99 -1.58 -11.34
CA ILE A 625 -16.68 -1.02 -10.02
C ILE A 625 -17.89 -0.21 -9.53
N LYS A 626 -18.44 -0.55 -8.36
CA LYS A 626 -19.55 0.21 -7.76
C LYS A 626 -19.05 1.45 -7.01
N ASN A 627 -17.94 1.33 -6.30
CA ASN A 627 -17.40 2.38 -5.44
C ASN A 627 -16.79 3.54 -6.27
N PRO A 628 -17.32 4.78 -6.14
CA PRO A 628 -16.81 5.92 -6.89
C PRO A 628 -15.44 6.42 -6.38
N PHE A 629 -15.13 6.24 -5.10
CA PHE A 629 -13.83 6.63 -4.54
C PHE A 629 -12.69 5.79 -5.12
N LEU A 630 -12.94 4.50 -5.33
CA LEU A 630 -11.97 3.62 -5.97
C LEU A 630 -11.66 4.06 -7.42
N LYS A 631 -12.68 4.49 -8.18
CA LYS A 631 -12.48 5.06 -9.53
C LYS A 631 -11.67 6.36 -9.49
N ALA A 632 -11.94 7.20 -8.49
CA ALA A 632 -11.17 8.41 -8.24
C ALA A 632 -9.68 8.09 -7.95
N HIS A 633 -9.39 7.10 -7.11
CA HIS A 633 -8.01 6.68 -6.83
C HIS A 633 -7.28 6.15 -8.09
N ILE A 634 -7.98 5.45 -9.01
CA ILE A 634 -7.39 5.05 -10.29
C ILE A 634 -6.98 6.29 -11.11
N ASN A 635 -7.85 7.29 -11.20
CA ASN A 635 -7.56 8.55 -11.88
C ASN A 635 -6.43 9.33 -11.18
N GLU A 636 -6.39 9.37 -9.85
CA GLU A 636 -5.30 9.96 -9.09
C GLU A 636 -3.97 9.27 -9.37
N THR A 637 -3.97 7.94 -9.48
CA THR A 637 -2.77 7.15 -9.81
C THR A 637 -2.21 7.59 -11.17
N LEU A 638 -3.07 7.78 -12.17
CA LEU A 638 -2.67 8.31 -13.48
C LEU A 638 -2.12 9.75 -13.38
N PHE A 639 -2.76 10.59 -12.56
CA PHE A 639 -2.33 11.97 -12.33
C PHE A 639 -0.95 12.05 -11.67
N TYR A 640 -0.74 11.38 -10.54
CA TYR A 640 0.57 11.34 -9.89
C TYR A 640 1.62 10.69 -10.77
N GLY A 641 1.21 9.72 -11.60
CA GLY A 641 2.07 9.07 -12.58
C GLY A 641 2.63 9.99 -13.68
N ILE A 642 2.01 11.13 -13.97
CA ILE A 642 2.53 12.11 -14.96
C ILE A 642 3.28 13.28 -14.31
N LEU A 643 3.33 13.35 -12.98
CA LEU A 643 4.09 14.40 -12.29
C LEU A 643 5.58 14.07 -12.36
N GLY A 644 6.38 15.08 -12.71
CA GLY A 644 7.82 14.90 -12.84
C GLY A 644 8.50 14.58 -11.51
N TYR A 645 9.51 13.72 -11.55
CA TYR A 645 10.35 13.36 -10.40
C TYR A 645 11.82 13.31 -10.82
N GLY A 646 12.72 13.83 -9.97
CA GLY A 646 14.15 13.89 -10.30
C GLY A 646 14.41 14.59 -11.64
N ASN A 647 14.98 13.85 -12.60
CA ASN A 647 15.25 14.34 -13.96
C ASN A 647 14.13 14.00 -14.96
N GLU A 648 13.15 13.18 -14.59
CA GLU A 648 12.05 12.77 -15.46
C GLU A 648 10.95 13.82 -15.43
N THR A 649 10.91 14.69 -16.45
CA THR A 649 9.96 15.83 -16.52
C THR A 649 8.53 15.41 -16.83
N ASN A 650 8.33 14.25 -17.47
CA ASN A 650 7.02 13.73 -17.87
C ASN A 650 6.46 12.68 -16.90
N GLY A 651 7.09 12.51 -15.74
CA GLY A 651 6.72 11.48 -14.76
C GLY A 651 6.92 10.05 -15.26
N VAL A 652 6.53 9.09 -14.42
CA VAL A 652 6.75 7.67 -14.67
C VAL A 652 5.87 7.11 -15.79
N LEU A 653 4.68 7.70 -16.00
CA LEU A 653 3.68 7.27 -16.98
C LEU A 653 3.66 8.11 -18.27
N GLY A 654 4.24 9.30 -18.32
CA GLY A 654 4.06 10.21 -19.47
C GLY A 654 4.44 9.60 -20.82
N ASN A 655 5.55 8.86 -20.89
CA ASN A 655 5.99 8.21 -22.12
C ASN A 655 5.10 7.02 -22.52
N ILE A 656 4.68 6.20 -21.56
CA ILE A 656 3.85 5.02 -21.84
C ILE A 656 2.43 5.41 -22.26
N LEU A 657 1.84 6.46 -21.67
CA LEU A 657 0.54 6.97 -22.10
C LEU A 657 0.56 7.47 -23.55
N ASN A 658 1.73 7.84 -24.07
CA ASN A 658 1.92 8.32 -25.45
C ASN A 658 2.37 7.23 -26.44
N THR A 659 2.59 5.99 -26.00
CA THR A 659 3.12 4.91 -26.85
C THR A 659 2.32 3.62 -26.76
N HIS A 660 1.67 3.35 -25.63
CA HIS A 660 0.94 2.11 -25.41
C HIS A 660 -0.36 2.05 -26.25
N PRO A 661 -0.60 0.97 -27.02
CA PRO A 661 -1.75 0.89 -27.94
C PRO A 661 -3.11 1.09 -27.26
N MET A 662 -3.28 0.54 -26.06
CA MET A 662 -4.53 0.71 -25.29
C MET A 662 -4.70 2.16 -24.82
N ALA A 663 -3.60 2.83 -24.42
CA ALA A 663 -3.66 4.22 -23.97
C ALA A 663 -4.05 5.13 -25.13
N LEU A 664 -3.39 4.98 -26.29
CA LEU A 664 -3.67 5.75 -27.49
C LEU A 664 -5.12 5.62 -27.98
N LYS A 665 -5.77 4.48 -27.72
CA LYS A 665 -7.14 4.21 -28.15
C LYS A 665 -8.20 4.56 -27.10
N HIS A 666 -7.96 4.25 -25.83
CA HIS A 666 -8.99 4.24 -24.80
C HIS A 666 -8.85 5.33 -23.73
N LEU A 667 -7.67 5.94 -23.55
CA LEU A 667 -7.44 6.92 -22.48
C LEU A 667 -8.34 8.15 -22.62
N MET A 668 -8.42 8.73 -23.82
CA MET A 668 -9.23 9.93 -24.06
C MET A 668 -10.73 9.67 -23.81
N PRO A 669 -11.37 8.63 -24.41
CA PRO A 669 -12.76 8.30 -24.07
C PRO A 669 -12.98 7.97 -22.60
N ALA A 670 -12.07 7.23 -21.95
CA ALA A 670 -12.20 6.82 -20.55
C ALA A 670 -12.21 8.02 -19.60
N LEU A 671 -11.29 8.98 -19.80
CA LEU A 671 -11.23 10.21 -19.00
C LEU A 671 -12.47 11.09 -19.19
N MET A 672 -12.97 11.20 -20.43
CA MET A 672 -14.20 11.95 -20.72
C MET A 672 -15.43 11.31 -20.08
N HIS A 673 -15.57 9.98 -20.18
CA HIS A 673 -16.67 9.25 -19.56
C HIS A 673 -16.62 9.36 -18.04
N PHE A 674 -15.43 9.19 -17.45
CA PHE A 674 -15.24 9.33 -16.00
C PHE A 674 -15.57 10.74 -15.51
N TYR A 675 -15.20 11.78 -16.27
CA TYR A 675 -15.58 13.16 -15.96
C TYR A 675 -17.10 13.36 -15.85
N ILE A 676 -17.87 12.73 -16.75
CA ILE A 676 -19.33 12.76 -16.71
C ILE A 676 -19.88 12.01 -15.48
N GLU A 677 -19.30 10.85 -15.17
CA GLU A 677 -19.79 9.96 -14.11
C GLU A 677 -19.61 10.56 -12.70
N VAL A 678 -18.48 11.22 -12.45
CA VAL A 678 -18.18 11.87 -11.16
C VAL A 678 -19.22 12.95 -10.80
N GLU A 679 -19.88 13.55 -11.79
CA GLU A 679 -20.91 14.54 -11.52
C GLU A 679 -22.15 13.96 -10.83
N GLN A 680 -22.47 12.69 -11.12
CA GLN A 680 -23.72 12.03 -10.73
C GLN A 680 -23.68 11.37 -9.35
N THR A 681 -22.53 11.36 -8.66
CA THR A 681 -22.39 10.71 -7.34
C THR A 681 -22.87 11.65 -6.23
N GLY A 682 -24.16 11.60 -5.90
CA GLY A 682 -24.85 12.49 -4.94
C GLY A 682 -24.52 12.28 -3.44
N ALA A 683 -23.24 12.14 -3.06
CA ALA A 683 -22.80 12.02 -1.66
C ALA A 683 -22.63 13.39 -0.95
N SER A 684 -22.61 13.41 0.38
CA SER A 684 -22.56 14.65 1.18
C SER A 684 -21.23 15.44 1.13
N SER A 685 -20.12 14.85 0.65
CA SER A 685 -18.82 15.51 0.41
C SER A 685 -18.60 15.96 -1.05
N GLN A 686 -19.63 15.83 -1.89
CA GLN A 686 -19.58 15.98 -3.35
C GLN A 686 -18.92 17.26 -3.85
N PHE A 687 -18.95 18.35 -3.09
CA PHE A 687 -18.42 19.64 -3.53
C PHE A 687 -16.87 19.68 -3.59
N TYR A 688 -16.16 19.19 -2.57
CA TYR A 688 -14.68 19.23 -2.55
C TYR A 688 -14.05 18.07 -3.35
N ASP A 689 -14.69 16.91 -3.36
CA ASP A 689 -14.18 15.70 -4.04
C ASP A 689 -14.30 15.77 -5.57
N LYS A 690 -15.24 16.57 -6.11
CA LYS A 690 -15.40 16.80 -7.56
C LYS A 690 -14.22 17.57 -8.16
N PHE A 691 -13.72 18.58 -7.46
CA PHE A 691 -12.64 19.41 -7.99
C PHE A 691 -11.27 18.77 -7.78
N SER A 692 -11.07 17.97 -6.73
CA SER A 692 -9.87 17.15 -6.54
C SER A 692 -9.73 16.03 -7.60
N THR A 693 -10.85 15.44 -8.04
CA THR A 693 -10.87 14.41 -9.10
C THR A 693 -10.68 14.97 -10.52
N ARG A 694 -10.84 16.29 -10.73
CA ARG A 694 -10.62 16.96 -12.03
C ARG A 694 -9.15 17.16 -12.42
N ASN A 695 -8.25 16.45 -11.75
CA ASN A 695 -6.87 16.21 -12.21
C ASN A 695 -6.78 15.64 -13.63
N ILE A 696 -7.91 15.14 -14.18
CA ILE A 696 -8.10 14.79 -15.59
C ILE A 696 -7.53 15.86 -16.54
N ALA A 697 -7.67 17.15 -16.22
CA ALA A 697 -7.16 18.22 -17.06
C ALA A 697 -5.64 18.20 -17.23
N TYR A 698 -4.90 17.82 -16.18
CA TYR A 698 -3.45 17.64 -16.27
C TYR A 698 -3.08 16.42 -17.10
N ILE A 699 -3.82 15.32 -16.95
CA ILE A 699 -3.61 14.10 -17.73
C ILE A 699 -3.82 14.39 -19.22
N LEU A 700 -4.95 15.00 -19.58
CA LEU A 700 -5.27 15.42 -20.95
C LEU A 700 -4.21 16.34 -21.53
N LYS A 701 -3.73 17.31 -20.75
CA LYS A 701 -2.65 18.21 -21.18
C LYS A 701 -1.34 17.49 -21.42
N ALA A 702 -0.98 16.50 -20.59
CA ALA A 702 0.25 15.73 -20.72
C ALA A 702 0.28 14.87 -22.00
N ILE A 703 -0.90 14.44 -22.49
CA ILE A 703 -1.02 13.65 -23.73
C ILE A 703 -1.35 14.50 -24.97
N TRP A 704 -1.69 15.78 -24.80
CA TRP A 704 -2.29 16.62 -25.83
C TRP A 704 -1.46 16.74 -27.10
N ASN A 705 -0.13 16.80 -26.96
CA ASN A 705 0.78 16.96 -28.10
C ASN A 705 0.78 15.76 -29.05
N ASN A 706 0.27 14.60 -28.63
CA ASN A 706 0.19 13.40 -29.46
C ASN A 706 -1.01 13.44 -30.43
N PRO A 707 -0.78 13.36 -31.75
CA PRO A 707 -1.85 13.42 -32.74
C PRO A 707 -2.85 12.26 -32.62
N THR A 708 -2.42 11.09 -32.14
CA THR A 708 -3.30 9.91 -32.00
C THR A 708 -4.36 10.13 -30.92
N HIS A 709 -3.98 10.78 -29.82
CA HIS A 709 -4.93 11.15 -28.74
C HIS A 709 -5.94 12.19 -29.22
N ARG A 710 -5.52 13.15 -30.06
CA ARG A 710 -6.45 14.10 -30.70
C ARG A 710 -7.38 13.43 -31.71
N GLN A 711 -6.92 12.39 -32.39
CA GLN A 711 -7.79 11.57 -33.24
C GLN A 711 -8.80 10.75 -32.43
N ALA A 712 -8.43 10.25 -31.25
CA ALA A 712 -9.35 9.60 -30.34
C ALA A 712 -10.45 10.58 -29.85
N LEU A 713 -10.08 11.82 -29.52
CA LEU A 713 -11.03 12.89 -29.20
C LEU A 713 -12.03 13.13 -30.36
N LYS A 714 -11.53 13.26 -31.59
CA LYS A 714 -12.39 13.43 -32.79
C LYS A 714 -13.36 12.29 -33.00
N THR A 715 -12.93 11.07 -32.69
CA THR A 715 -13.78 9.88 -32.78
C THR A 715 -14.89 9.93 -31.72
N GLU A 716 -14.54 10.30 -30.49
CA GLU A 716 -15.52 10.46 -29.40
C GLU A 716 -16.48 11.62 -29.65
N ALA A 717 -16.02 12.71 -30.27
CA ALA A 717 -16.88 13.83 -30.70
C ALA A 717 -17.94 13.43 -31.72
N GLY A 718 -17.78 12.29 -32.42
CA GLY A 718 -18.83 11.70 -33.24
C GLY A 718 -19.99 11.11 -32.43
N ASN A 719 -19.77 10.79 -31.15
CA ASN A 719 -20.82 10.41 -30.20
C ASN A 719 -21.39 11.66 -29.54
N VAL A 720 -22.23 12.36 -30.32
CA VAL A 720 -22.70 13.72 -30.03
C VAL A 720 -23.32 13.84 -28.64
N ASP A 721 -24.19 12.92 -28.21
CA ASP A 721 -24.91 13.03 -26.94
C ASP A 721 -23.98 12.99 -25.71
N LYS A 722 -23.02 12.06 -25.68
CA LYS A 722 -22.05 11.96 -24.58
C LYS A 722 -21.09 13.15 -24.57
N PHE A 723 -20.63 13.56 -25.75
CA PHE A 723 -19.68 14.66 -25.89
C PHE A 723 -20.31 16.00 -25.48
N ILE A 724 -21.57 16.24 -25.86
CA ILE A 724 -22.35 17.40 -25.42
C ILE A 724 -22.43 17.45 -23.90
N LYS A 725 -22.73 16.32 -23.24
CA LYS A 725 -22.80 16.27 -21.78
C LYS A 725 -21.45 16.60 -21.13
N PHE A 726 -20.35 16.08 -21.67
CA PHE A 726 -19.00 16.44 -21.21
C PHE A 726 -18.72 17.95 -21.34
N ILE A 727 -19.01 18.55 -22.50
CA ILE A 727 -18.84 20.00 -22.71
C ILE A 727 -19.70 20.79 -21.73
N ASN A 728 -20.96 20.41 -21.53
CA ASN A 728 -21.87 21.11 -20.64
C ASN A 728 -21.31 21.19 -19.21
N LEU A 729 -20.78 20.09 -18.70
CA LEU A 729 -20.15 20.05 -17.38
C LEU A 729 -18.92 20.93 -17.32
N MET A 730 -18.04 20.85 -18.33
CA MET A 730 -16.86 21.72 -18.42
C MET A 730 -17.24 23.21 -18.47
N ILE A 731 -18.31 23.60 -19.18
CA ILE A 731 -18.81 24.98 -19.21
C ILE A 731 -19.27 25.42 -17.81
N ASN A 732 -20.06 24.60 -17.12
CA ASN A 732 -20.52 24.90 -15.76
C ASN A 732 -19.33 25.11 -14.82
N ASP A 733 -18.28 24.30 -14.98
CA ASP A 733 -17.09 24.37 -14.15
C ASP A 733 -16.26 25.62 -14.40
N VAL A 734 -16.11 26.02 -15.65
CA VAL A 734 -15.44 27.29 -15.99
C VAL A 734 -16.19 28.45 -15.35
N THR A 735 -17.52 28.52 -15.52
CA THR A 735 -18.32 29.60 -14.91
C THR A 735 -18.14 29.64 -13.39
N TYR A 736 -18.27 28.49 -12.73
CA TYR A 736 -18.18 28.40 -11.27
C TYR A 736 -16.79 28.75 -10.73
N LEU A 737 -15.74 28.13 -11.28
CA LEU A 737 -14.37 28.32 -10.80
C LEU A 737 -13.89 29.75 -11.00
N MET A 738 -14.33 30.38 -12.10
CA MET A 738 -14.02 31.77 -12.38
C MET A 738 -14.67 32.71 -11.37
N ASP A 739 -15.95 32.49 -11.05
CA ASP A 739 -16.66 33.29 -10.06
C ASP A 739 -16.08 33.19 -8.66
N GLU A 740 -15.84 31.98 -8.18
CA GLU A 740 -15.23 31.79 -6.86
C GLU A 740 -13.83 32.38 -6.81
N SER A 741 -13.01 32.17 -7.84
CA SER A 741 -11.64 32.69 -7.87
C SER A 741 -11.61 34.23 -7.79
N LEU A 742 -12.48 34.91 -8.53
CA LEU A 742 -12.56 36.37 -8.50
C LEU A 742 -13.18 36.87 -7.20
N SER A 743 -14.24 36.22 -6.70
CA SER A 743 -14.89 36.56 -5.42
C SER A 743 -13.91 36.49 -4.25
N GLU A 744 -13.18 35.39 -4.12
CA GLU A 744 -12.19 35.22 -3.04
C GLU A 744 -11.05 36.24 -3.17
N LEU A 745 -10.53 36.46 -4.37
CA LEU A 745 -9.49 37.48 -4.59
C LEU A 745 -9.99 38.89 -4.27
N THR A 746 -11.23 39.24 -4.60
CA THR A 746 -11.83 40.53 -4.25
C THR A 746 -11.95 40.68 -2.74
N GLN A 747 -12.36 39.63 -2.02
CA GLN A 747 -12.41 39.65 -0.56
C GLN A 747 -11.00 39.81 0.06
N ILE A 748 -10.00 39.10 -0.48
CA ILE A 748 -8.59 39.26 -0.09
C ILE A 748 -8.14 40.71 -0.30
N HIS A 749 -8.39 41.28 -1.48
CA HIS A 749 -8.05 42.66 -1.79
C HIS A 749 -8.69 43.63 -0.79
N ASN A 750 -9.99 43.49 -0.53
CA ASN A 750 -10.72 44.35 0.40
C ASN A 750 -10.15 44.28 1.84
N ILE A 751 -9.81 43.07 2.32
CA ILE A 751 -9.18 42.91 3.64
C ILE A 751 -7.77 43.54 3.64
N GLN A 752 -6.97 43.31 2.60
CA GLN A 752 -5.62 43.85 2.50
C GLN A 752 -5.62 45.39 2.44
N THR A 753 -6.56 46.01 1.73
CA THR A 753 -6.73 47.46 1.67
C THR A 753 -7.23 48.03 3.01
N GLU A 754 -8.14 47.33 3.69
CA GLU A 754 -8.58 47.70 5.04
C GLU A 754 -7.40 47.72 6.03
N MET A 755 -6.50 46.74 5.93
CA MET A 755 -5.30 46.62 6.76
C MET A 755 -4.17 47.60 6.37
N GLU A 756 -4.21 48.18 5.17
CA GLU A 756 -3.16 49.09 4.69
C GLU A 756 -3.18 50.45 5.40
N ASN A 757 -4.36 50.90 5.83
CA ASN A 757 -4.49 52.12 6.63
C ASN A 757 -4.22 51.81 8.11
N GLN A 758 -2.95 51.92 8.53
CA GLN A 758 -2.52 51.53 9.89
C GLN A 758 -3.23 52.29 11.01
N GLU A 759 -3.55 53.58 10.83
CA GLU A 759 -4.26 54.39 11.84
C GLU A 759 -5.72 53.93 12.01
N LEU A 760 -6.44 53.78 10.90
CA LEU A 760 -7.82 53.27 10.92
C LEU A 760 -7.88 51.82 11.39
N TRP A 761 -6.92 50.98 11.00
CA TRP A 761 -6.82 49.60 11.44
C TRP A 761 -6.58 49.51 12.95
N ALA A 762 -5.63 50.27 13.49
CA ALA A 762 -5.35 50.31 14.93
C ALA A 762 -6.54 50.80 15.77
N SER A 763 -7.41 51.65 15.19
CA SER A 763 -8.65 52.13 15.83
C SER A 763 -9.73 51.05 15.97
N LYS A 764 -9.65 49.94 15.20
CA LYS A 764 -10.63 48.85 15.26
C LYS A 764 -10.42 47.97 16.49
N PRO A 765 -11.50 47.38 17.05
CA PRO A 765 -11.41 46.42 18.16
C PRO A 765 -10.46 45.26 17.84
N ALA A 766 -9.71 44.81 18.86
CA ALA A 766 -8.75 43.72 18.70
C ALA A 766 -9.40 42.40 18.21
N GLN A 767 -10.65 42.13 18.62
CA GLN A 767 -11.40 40.95 18.17
C GLN A 767 -11.73 41.01 16.67
N TYR A 768 -12.17 42.17 16.18
CA TYR A 768 -12.45 42.38 14.76
C TYR A 768 -11.20 42.20 13.91
N ARG A 769 -10.07 42.78 14.33
CA ARG A 769 -8.78 42.60 13.63
C ARG A 769 -8.36 41.14 13.52
N ARG A 770 -8.49 40.37 14.62
CA ARG A 770 -8.19 38.93 14.63
C ARG A 770 -9.08 38.12 13.69
N GLU A 771 -10.38 38.40 13.67
CA GLU A 771 -11.34 37.70 12.81
C GLU A 771 -11.05 37.96 11.32
N ARG A 772 -10.76 39.22 10.97
CA ARG A 772 -10.40 39.62 9.60
C ARG A 772 -9.05 39.04 9.16
N GLU A 773 -8.03 39.05 10.02
CA GLU A 773 -6.74 38.40 9.76
C GLU A 773 -6.89 36.87 9.59
N SER A 774 -7.75 36.23 10.40
CA SER A 774 -8.07 34.81 10.26
C SER A 774 -8.77 34.50 8.94
N THR A 775 -9.77 35.32 8.57
CA THR A 775 -10.51 35.23 7.31
C THR A 775 -9.57 35.39 6.11
N LEU A 776 -8.66 36.37 6.16
CA LEU A 776 -7.65 36.57 5.11
C LEU A 776 -6.81 35.31 4.91
N ARG A 777 -6.27 34.72 5.98
CA ARG A 777 -5.46 33.49 5.89
C ARG A 777 -6.25 32.30 5.36
N GLN A 778 -7.56 32.23 5.61
CA GLN A 778 -8.42 31.20 5.04
C GLN A 778 -8.59 31.42 3.53
N LEU A 779 -9.02 32.61 3.11
CA LEU A 779 -9.21 32.95 1.70
C LEU A 779 -7.92 32.78 0.88
N GLU A 780 -6.78 33.23 1.42
CA GLU A 780 -5.48 33.12 0.73
C GLU A 780 -5.06 31.67 0.47
N ARG A 781 -5.55 30.71 1.26
CA ARG A 781 -5.31 29.28 1.03
C ARG A 781 -6.21 28.73 -0.08
N HIS A 782 -7.49 29.08 -0.06
CA HIS A 782 -8.50 28.56 -0.98
C HIS A 782 -8.32 29.11 -2.41
N ALA A 783 -7.98 30.40 -2.53
CA ALA A 783 -7.90 31.10 -3.80
C ALA A 783 -6.96 30.43 -4.81
N SER A 784 -5.84 29.86 -4.32
CA SER A 784 -4.85 29.20 -5.18
C SER A 784 -5.38 27.92 -5.87
N GLY A 785 -6.31 27.20 -5.23
CA GLY A 785 -6.91 25.99 -5.76
C GLY A 785 -7.84 26.31 -6.92
N TYR A 786 -8.78 27.23 -6.71
CA TYR A 786 -9.75 27.64 -7.72
C TYR A 786 -9.10 28.31 -8.93
N THR A 787 -8.13 29.20 -8.73
CA THR A 787 -7.43 29.86 -9.84
C THR A 787 -6.66 28.86 -10.71
N THR A 788 -6.00 27.88 -10.09
CA THR A 788 -5.23 26.86 -10.81
C THR A 788 -6.16 25.96 -11.61
N LEU A 789 -7.25 25.50 -11.00
CA LEU A 789 -8.21 24.61 -11.66
C LEU A 789 -9.00 25.32 -12.77
N GLY A 790 -9.47 26.55 -12.51
CA GLY A 790 -10.15 27.39 -13.51
C GLY A 790 -9.28 27.61 -14.73
N LYS A 791 -8.01 27.96 -14.53
CA LYS A 791 -7.03 28.10 -15.63
C LYS A 791 -6.88 26.81 -16.42
N SER A 792 -6.75 25.65 -15.76
CA SER A 792 -6.58 24.37 -16.46
C SER A 792 -7.80 24.00 -17.29
N THR A 793 -9.00 24.29 -16.79
CA THR A 793 -10.28 23.98 -17.45
C THR A 793 -10.50 24.88 -18.67
N VAL A 794 -10.21 26.19 -18.56
CA VAL A 794 -10.23 27.11 -19.71
C VAL A 794 -9.20 26.70 -20.76
N GLY A 795 -8.02 26.24 -20.33
CA GLY A 795 -7.00 25.70 -21.22
C GLY A 795 -7.50 24.52 -22.05
N LEU A 796 -8.19 23.56 -21.41
CA LEU A 796 -8.83 22.44 -22.12
C LEU A 796 -9.89 22.90 -23.11
N LEU A 797 -10.77 23.83 -22.70
CA LEU A 797 -11.81 24.35 -23.58
C LEU A 797 -11.21 24.99 -24.85
N LYS A 798 -10.15 25.77 -24.70
CA LYS A 798 -9.38 26.32 -25.82
C LYS A 798 -8.85 25.22 -26.74
N ASP A 799 -8.24 24.21 -26.15
CA ASP A 799 -7.61 23.13 -26.90
C ASP A 799 -8.67 22.30 -27.66
N PHE A 800 -9.83 22.04 -27.05
CA PHE A 800 -10.93 21.26 -27.64
C PHE A 800 -11.65 22.02 -28.75
N THR A 801 -11.89 23.32 -28.58
CA THR A 801 -12.51 24.17 -29.62
C THR A 801 -11.61 24.36 -30.84
N ALA A 802 -10.29 24.23 -30.68
CA ALA A 802 -9.36 24.22 -31.80
C ALA A 802 -9.43 22.92 -32.63
N GLU A 803 -9.70 21.78 -31.98
CA GLU A 803 -9.67 20.47 -32.61
C GLU A 803 -11.03 20.02 -33.19
N THR A 804 -12.14 20.34 -32.51
CA THR A 804 -13.51 19.95 -32.89
C THR A 804 -14.51 21.07 -32.64
N LYS A 805 -15.21 21.55 -33.68
CA LYS A 805 -16.16 22.68 -33.55
C LYS A 805 -17.63 22.25 -33.48
N ALA A 806 -18.04 21.26 -34.27
CA ALA A 806 -19.44 20.89 -34.45
C ALA A 806 -20.22 20.63 -33.13
N PRO A 807 -19.67 19.92 -32.13
CA PRO A 807 -20.41 19.70 -30.88
C PRO A 807 -20.66 20.97 -30.07
N PHE A 808 -19.82 22.00 -30.20
CA PHE A 808 -20.03 23.30 -29.55
C PHE A 808 -21.11 24.14 -30.23
N MET A 809 -21.48 23.82 -31.48
CA MET A 809 -22.50 24.53 -32.26
C MET A 809 -23.91 23.96 -32.04
N MET A 810 -24.06 22.94 -31.20
CA MET A 810 -25.34 22.32 -30.92
C MET A 810 -26.25 23.31 -30.16
N PRO A 811 -27.55 23.42 -30.51
CA PRO A 811 -28.46 24.39 -29.90
C PRO A 811 -28.50 24.33 -28.37
N GLU A 812 -28.32 23.14 -27.79
CA GLU A 812 -28.35 22.92 -26.35
C GLU A 812 -27.10 23.43 -25.60
N ILE A 813 -26.02 23.73 -26.33
CA ILE A 813 -24.69 24.13 -25.82
C ILE A 813 -24.33 25.56 -26.21
N ILE A 814 -24.62 25.96 -27.44
CA ILE A 814 -24.04 27.15 -28.07
C ILE A 814 -24.37 28.44 -27.31
N ASP A 815 -25.62 28.60 -26.86
CA ASP A 815 -26.06 29.77 -26.10
C ASP A 815 -25.43 29.81 -24.70
N ARG A 816 -25.23 28.64 -24.07
CA ARG A 816 -24.55 28.53 -22.77
C ARG A 816 -23.07 28.84 -22.88
N LEU A 817 -22.44 28.38 -23.95
CA LEU A 817 -21.05 28.67 -24.26
C LEU A 817 -20.85 30.17 -24.50
N ALA A 818 -21.73 30.79 -25.30
CA ALA A 818 -21.75 32.23 -25.55
C ALA A 818 -21.85 33.02 -24.24
N ALA A 819 -22.88 32.73 -23.44
CA ALA A 819 -23.11 33.37 -22.14
C ALA A 819 -21.91 33.20 -21.19
N MET A 820 -21.32 32.00 -21.11
CA MET A 820 -20.15 31.76 -20.26
C MET A 820 -18.91 32.53 -20.73
N LEU A 821 -18.65 32.58 -22.04
CA LEU A 821 -17.49 33.29 -22.58
C LEU A 821 -17.64 34.81 -22.37
N ASP A 822 -18.81 35.37 -22.65
CA ASP A 822 -19.07 36.81 -22.49
C ASP A 822 -19.03 37.23 -21.03
N TYR A 823 -19.59 36.39 -20.14
CA TYR A 823 -19.49 36.59 -18.70
C TYR A 823 -18.03 36.63 -18.22
N ASN A 824 -17.22 35.67 -18.64
CA ASN A 824 -15.80 35.61 -18.28
C ASN A 824 -14.98 36.75 -18.90
N LEU A 825 -15.34 37.18 -20.11
CA LEU A 825 -14.72 38.32 -20.76
C LEU A 825 -14.99 39.61 -19.97
N ASP A 826 -16.24 39.87 -19.60
CA ASP A 826 -16.61 41.01 -18.74
C ASP A 826 -15.88 40.95 -17.40
N ALA A 827 -15.83 39.77 -16.77
CA ALA A 827 -15.13 39.60 -15.50
C ALA A 827 -13.63 39.95 -15.60
N LEU A 828 -12.96 39.57 -16.70
CA LEU A 828 -11.52 39.80 -16.91
C LEU A 828 -11.15 41.19 -17.42
N VAL A 829 -11.98 41.81 -18.27
CA VAL A 829 -11.68 43.12 -18.87
C VAL A 829 -12.43 44.28 -18.24
N GLY A 830 -13.48 43.98 -17.47
CA GLY A 830 -14.28 44.91 -16.68
C GLY A 830 -13.63 45.33 -15.36
N PRO A 831 -14.33 46.14 -14.55
CA PRO A 831 -13.79 46.71 -13.31
C PRO A 831 -13.43 45.63 -12.28
N LYS A 832 -14.19 44.52 -12.23
CA LYS A 832 -13.98 43.40 -11.29
C LYS A 832 -12.52 42.93 -11.25
N CYS A 833 -11.88 42.72 -12.39
CA CYS A 833 -10.47 42.29 -12.45
C CYS A 833 -9.48 43.47 -12.58
N GLN A 834 -9.88 44.62 -13.12
CA GLN A 834 -8.97 45.77 -13.26
C GLN A 834 -8.63 46.43 -11.92
N ASP A 835 -9.62 46.52 -11.04
CA ASP A 835 -9.47 47.12 -9.71
C ASP A 835 -8.82 46.13 -8.72
N LEU A 836 -8.77 44.84 -9.09
CA LEU A 836 -8.26 43.77 -8.27
C LEU A 836 -6.73 43.79 -8.19
N LYS A 837 -6.19 44.37 -7.11
CA LYS A 837 -4.75 44.41 -6.82
C LYS A 837 -4.44 43.75 -5.49
N VAL A 838 -4.17 42.46 -5.51
CA VAL A 838 -3.72 41.71 -4.33
C VAL A 838 -2.22 41.84 -4.14
N LYS A 839 -1.76 41.90 -2.88
CA LYS A 839 -0.34 41.80 -2.51
C LYS A 839 0.17 40.38 -2.82
N ASP A 840 1.40 40.28 -3.31
CA ASP A 840 2.04 39.02 -3.73
C ASP A 840 1.17 38.17 -4.66
N PRO A 841 0.79 38.69 -5.85
CA PRO A 841 -0.14 38.02 -6.77
C PRO A 841 0.34 36.63 -7.23
N GLU A 842 1.64 36.36 -7.18
CA GLU A 842 2.23 35.05 -7.48
C GLU A 842 1.76 33.95 -6.50
N LYS A 843 1.50 34.31 -5.23
CA LYS A 843 1.00 33.39 -4.19
C LYS A 843 -0.29 32.70 -4.60
N TYR A 844 -1.19 33.42 -5.27
CA TYR A 844 -2.51 32.91 -5.66
C TYR A 844 -2.51 32.23 -7.03
N ARG A 845 -1.36 32.18 -7.72
CA ARG A 845 -1.23 31.60 -9.08
C ARG A 845 -2.25 32.16 -10.09
N PHE A 846 -2.83 33.32 -9.80
CA PHE A 846 -3.83 33.95 -10.66
C PHE A 846 -3.13 34.67 -11.80
N LYS A 847 -3.33 34.16 -13.02
CA LYS A 847 -2.70 34.68 -14.23
C LYS A 847 -3.75 35.23 -15.21
N PRO A 848 -4.37 36.39 -14.91
CA PRO A 848 -5.50 36.92 -15.68
C PRO A 848 -5.13 37.20 -17.15
N ARG A 849 -3.86 37.50 -17.43
CA ARG A 849 -3.36 37.72 -18.80
C ARG A 849 -3.34 36.45 -19.64
N GLU A 850 -2.86 35.35 -19.08
CA GLU A 850 -2.85 34.05 -19.77
C GLU A 850 -4.29 33.58 -19.98
N LEU A 851 -5.13 33.74 -18.96
CA LEU A 851 -6.55 33.38 -18.98
C LEU A 851 -7.33 34.16 -20.03
N LEU A 852 -7.14 35.49 -20.09
CA LEU A 852 -7.71 36.33 -21.15
C LEU A 852 -7.24 35.89 -22.54
N SER A 853 -5.95 35.54 -22.69
CA SER A 853 -5.44 35.05 -23.96
C SER A 853 -6.09 33.72 -24.38
N ASP A 854 -6.34 32.83 -23.43
CA ASP A 854 -7.00 31.55 -23.67
C ASP A 854 -8.49 31.75 -24.03
N ILE A 855 -9.22 32.61 -23.30
CA ILE A 855 -10.62 32.97 -23.62
C ILE A 855 -10.72 33.59 -25.01
N LEU A 856 -9.85 34.57 -25.34
CA LEU A 856 -9.81 35.16 -26.68
C LEU A 856 -9.48 34.12 -27.75
N GLN A 857 -8.67 33.10 -27.44
CA GLN A 857 -8.41 32.02 -28.38
C GLN A 857 -9.67 31.20 -28.65
N VAL A 858 -10.52 30.95 -27.64
CA VAL A 858 -11.80 30.24 -27.83
C VAL A 858 -12.68 30.98 -28.82
N TYR A 859 -12.86 32.30 -28.66
CA TYR A 859 -13.58 33.12 -29.64
C TYR A 859 -12.99 32.99 -31.04
N LEU A 860 -11.66 33.10 -31.18
CA LEU A 860 -10.99 32.99 -32.48
C LEU A 860 -11.18 31.62 -33.12
N ASN A 861 -11.12 30.54 -32.34
CA ASN A 861 -11.33 29.17 -32.81
C ASN A 861 -12.74 28.98 -33.40
N LEU A 862 -13.76 29.62 -32.80
CA LEU A 862 -15.17 29.47 -33.19
C LEU A 862 -15.68 30.61 -34.08
N SER A 863 -14.90 31.67 -34.28
CA SER A 863 -15.32 32.89 -34.98
C SER A 863 -15.74 32.69 -36.44
N ASP A 864 -15.38 31.59 -37.07
CA ASP A 864 -15.77 31.26 -38.44
C ASP A 864 -17.14 30.54 -38.52
N GLN A 865 -17.74 30.18 -37.38
CA GLN A 865 -19.03 29.51 -37.33
C GLN A 865 -20.18 30.52 -37.24
N PRO A 866 -21.13 30.53 -38.21
CA PRO A 866 -22.23 31.49 -38.23
C PRO A 866 -23.20 31.32 -37.05
N GLU A 867 -23.42 30.09 -36.59
CA GLU A 867 -24.26 29.79 -35.43
C GLU A 867 -23.70 30.44 -34.16
N PHE A 868 -22.38 30.44 -33.99
CA PHE A 868 -21.73 31.05 -32.82
C PHE A 868 -21.81 32.57 -32.85
N VAL A 869 -21.71 33.19 -34.04
CA VAL A 869 -21.93 34.63 -34.22
C VAL A 869 -23.35 35.02 -33.80
N GLN A 870 -24.36 34.22 -34.19
CA GLN A 870 -25.74 34.45 -33.81
C GLN A 870 -25.98 34.29 -32.31
N ALA A 871 -25.38 33.27 -31.69
CA ALA A 871 -25.51 33.03 -30.25
C ALA A 871 -24.93 34.19 -29.41
N ILE A 872 -23.76 34.71 -29.78
CA ILE A 872 -23.15 35.88 -29.11
C ILE A 872 -23.99 37.15 -29.36
N ALA A 873 -24.51 37.33 -30.57
CA ALA A 873 -25.38 38.47 -30.89
C ALA A 873 -26.70 38.47 -30.09
N GLY A 874 -27.26 37.28 -29.83
CA GLY A 874 -28.46 37.09 -29.02
C GLY A 874 -28.23 37.10 -27.50
N GLU A 875 -26.97 37.09 -27.04
CA GLU A 875 -26.61 37.10 -25.62
C GLU A 875 -26.76 38.53 -25.06
N GLY A 876 -27.94 38.88 -24.58
CA GLY A 876 -28.22 40.25 -24.13
C GLY A 876 -27.64 40.65 -22.76
N ARG A 877 -27.11 39.72 -21.94
CA ARG A 877 -26.79 40.01 -20.53
C ARG A 877 -25.37 40.53 -20.35
N SER A 878 -24.39 39.92 -21.02
CA SER A 878 -22.97 40.16 -20.85
C SER A 878 -22.30 40.72 -22.11
N TYR A 879 -22.79 40.40 -23.31
CA TYR A 879 -22.22 40.91 -24.56
C TYR A 879 -22.27 42.44 -24.63
N ARG A 880 -21.10 43.06 -24.85
CA ARG A 880 -20.93 44.48 -25.12
C ARG A 880 -19.74 44.69 -26.06
N LYS A 881 -19.95 45.40 -27.15
CA LYS A 881 -18.89 45.71 -28.14
C LYS A 881 -17.66 46.34 -27.48
N GLU A 882 -17.86 47.22 -26.50
CA GLU A 882 -16.79 47.93 -25.80
C GLU A 882 -15.86 46.97 -25.02
N LEU A 883 -16.39 45.84 -24.53
CA LEU A 883 -15.58 44.82 -23.84
C LEU A 883 -14.59 44.17 -24.79
N PHE A 884 -15.02 43.85 -26.02
CA PHE A 884 -14.15 43.28 -27.05
C PHE A 884 -13.11 44.28 -27.55
N GLU A 885 -13.48 45.56 -27.73
CA GLU A 885 -12.53 46.62 -28.08
C GLU A 885 -11.47 46.81 -27.00
N ARG A 886 -11.89 46.80 -25.73
CA ARG A 886 -10.97 46.83 -24.57
C ARG A 886 -10.09 45.60 -24.52
N ALA A 887 -10.65 44.40 -24.72
CA ALA A 887 -9.91 43.15 -24.75
C ALA A 887 -8.84 43.15 -25.85
N ALA A 888 -9.18 43.60 -27.06
CA ALA A 888 -8.26 43.78 -28.18
C ALA A 888 -7.14 44.79 -27.84
N GLY A 889 -7.49 45.90 -27.19
CA GLY A 889 -6.52 46.90 -26.71
C GLY A 889 -5.58 46.36 -25.63
N ILE A 890 -6.06 45.50 -24.72
CA ILE A 890 -5.22 44.82 -23.72
C ILE A 890 -4.32 43.78 -24.41
N ALA A 891 -4.88 42.95 -25.30
CA ALA A 891 -4.15 41.92 -26.03
C ALA A 891 -3.02 42.50 -26.88
N ARG A 892 -3.24 43.65 -27.52
CA ARG A 892 -2.20 44.38 -28.27
C ARG A 892 -1.11 44.93 -27.35
N ARG A 893 -1.49 45.68 -26.30
CA ARG A 893 -0.53 46.34 -25.39
C ARG A 893 0.34 45.36 -24.59
N LYS A 894 -0.19 44.17 -24.29
CA LYS A 894 0.48 43.12 -23.50
C LYS A 894 1.03 41.98 -24.37
N THR A 895 0.95 42.11 -25.69
CA THR A 895 1.45 41.11 -26.67
C THR A 895 0.87 39.71 -26.41
N LEU A 896 -0.43 39.63 -26.10
CA LEU A 896 -1.11 38.35 -25.83
C LEU A 896 -1.52 37.64 -27.13
N LYS A 897 -1.75 38.41 -28.19
CA LYS A 897 -2.17 37.95 -29.53
C LYS A 897 -1.42 38.73 -30.60
N THR A 898 -1.26 38.10 -31.76
CA THR A 898 -0.69 38.73 -32.96
C THR A 898 -1.63 39.77 -33.55
N GLU A 899 -1.10 40.71 -34.33
CA GLU A 899 -1.93 41.74 -34.99
C GLU A 899 -2.97 41.10 -35.94
N THR A 900 -2.62 39.98 -36.58
CA THR A 900 -3.52 39.19 -37.42
C THR A 900 -4.69 38.57 -36.63
N GLU A 901 -4.44 38.10 -35.41
CA GLU A 901 -5.50 37.56 -34.54
C GLU A 901 -6.39 38.66 -33.99
N ILE A 902 -5.81 39.82 -33.66
CA ILE A 902 -6.57 40.99 -33.22
C ILE A 902 -7.50 41.48 -34.34
N GLU A 903 -7.03 41.48 -35.59
CA GLU A 903 -7.87 41.86 -36.72
C GLU A 903 -8.99 40.84 -36.98
N LYS A 904 -8.71 39.54 -36.85
CA LYS A 904 -9.75 38.50 -36.89
C LYS A 904 -10.82 38.70 -35.80
N LEU A 905 -10.41 39.06 -34.58
CA LEU A 905 -11.33 39.35 -33.49
C LEU A 905 -12.22 40.57 -33.82
N ARG A 906 -11.67 41.61 -34.45
CA ARG A 906 -12.45 42.78 -34.88
C ARG A 906 -13.47 42.43 -35.96
N LEU A 907 -13.06 41.65 -36.97
CA LEU A 907 -13.97 41.17 -38.01
C LEU A 907 -15.07 40.25 -37.44
N PHE A 908 -14.75 39.47 -36.41
CA PHE A 908 -15.74 38.72 -35.66
C PHE A 908 -16.76 39.65 -34.99
N VAL A 909 -16.31 40.67 -34.25
CA VAL A 909 -17.21 41.65 -33.61
C VAL A 909 -18.08 42.37 -34.63
N ILE A 910 -17.55 42.76 -35.80
CA ILE A 910 -18.36 43.38 -36.87
C ILE A 910 -19.51 42.46 -37.28
N ARG A 911 -19.23 41.17 -37.51
CA ARG A 911 -20.27 40.19 -37.86
C ARG A 911 -21.29 39.97 -36.74
N VAL A 912 -20.86 40.03 -35.48
CA VAL A 912 -21.76 39.95 -34.33
C VAL A 912 -22.67 41.18 -34.28
N GLU A 913 -22.15 42.38 -34.49
CA GLU A 913 -22.95 43.61 -34.53
C GLU A 913 -23.94 43.61 -35.71
N GLU A 914 -23.53 43.13 -36.88
CA GLU A 914 -24.42 42.92 -38.03
C GLU A 914 -25.53 41.91 -37.70
N ALA A 915 -25.19 40.78 -37.08
CA ALA A 915 -26.16 39.77 -36.66
C ALA A 915 -27.11 40.32 -35.58
N LYS A 916 -26.60 41.12 -34.64
CA LYS A 916 -27.39 41.76 -33.58
C LYS A 916 -28.36 42.79 -34.15
N ALA A 917 -27.92 43.65 -35.06
CA ALA A 917 -28.80 44.60 -35.74
C ALA A 917 -29.90 43.89 -36.55
N ASN A 918 -29.58 42.74 -37.17
CA ASN A 918 -30.59 41.92 -37.85
C ASN A 918 -31.57 41.28 -36.86
N LEU A 919 -31.11 40.79 -35.71
CA LEU A 919 -31.97 40.23 -34.66
C LEU A 919 -32.89 41.31 -34.05
N GLU A 920 -32.36 42.49 -33.73
CA GLU A 920 -33.14 43.63 -33.22
C GLU A 920 -34.19 44.10 -34.24
N ALA A 921 -33.86 44.08 -35.54
CA ALA A 921 -34.82 44.36 -36.61
C ALA A 921 -35.88 43.25 -36.81
N GLU A 922 -35.59 42.00 -36.41
CA GLU A 922 -36.57 40.90 -36.40
C GLU A 922 -37.44 40.89 -35.13
N ASP A 923 -36.93 41.34 -33.97
CA ASP A 923 -37.67 41.38 -32.69
C ASP A 923 -38.72 42.50 -32.59
N ASP A 924 -38.67 43.50 -33.48
CA ASP A 924 -39.67 44.57 -33.63
C ASP A 924 -41.03 44.08 -34.22
N LEU A 925 -41.24 42.76 -34.32
CA LEU A 925 -42.42 42.15 -34.92
C LEU A 925 -43.67 42.07 -34.02
N GLY A 926 -43.65 42.54 -32.77
CA GLY A 926 -44.81 42.69 -31.86
C GLY A 926 -45.19 41.45 -31.01
N GLU A 927 -46.13 41.59 -30.05
CA GLU A 927 -46.49 40.57 -29.04
C GLU A 927 -46.73 39.17 -29.63
N VAL A 928 -46.07 38.17 -29.06
CA VAL A 928 -46.21 36.73 -29.34
C VAL A 928 -47.22 36.14 -28.35
N PRO A 929 -48.20 35.32 -28.78
CA PRO A 929 -49.08 34.60 -27.85
C PRO A 929 -48.30 33.74 -26.85
N ASP A 930 -48.64 33.83 -25.56
CA ASP A 930 -47.97 33.10 -24.47
C ASP A 930 -47.91 31.57 -24.71
N GLU A 931 -48.90 30.99 -25.41
CA GLU A 931 -48.93 29.56 -25.75
C GLU A 931 -47.84 29.11 -26.74
N PHE A 932 -47.18 30.06 -27.43
CA PHE A 932 -46.07 29.78 -28.34
C PHE A 932 -44.70 30.01 -27.67
N LEU A 933 -44.70 30.54 -26.45
CA LEU A 933 -43.49 30.83 -25.70
C LEU A 933 -43.06 29.64 -24.86
N ASP A 934 -41.75 29.40 -24.85
CA ASP A 934 -41.12 28.42 -23.98
C ASP A 934 -41.33 28.84 -22.51
N PRO A 935 -41.81 27.95 -21.63
CA PRO A 935 -42.12 28.27 -20.24
C PRO A 935 -40.91 28.60 -19.36
N LEU A 936 -39.68 28.24 -19.78
CA LEU A 936 -38.44 28.56 -19.06
C LEU A 936 -37.68 29.72 -19.72
N MET A 937 -37.63 29.73 -21.05
CA MET A 937 -36.82 30.69 -21.81
C MET A 937 -37.61 31.93 -22.24
N ALA A 938 -38.96 31.90 -22.18
CA ALA A 938 -39.87 32.95 -22.65
C ALA A 938 -39.63 33.38 -24.11
N THR A 939 -39.09 32.47 -24.94
CA THR A 939 -38.82 32.66 -26.37
C THR A 939 -39.74 31.79 -27.21
N VAL A 940 -39.94 32.12 -28.49
CA VAL A 940 -40.79 31.31 -29.40
C VAL A 940 -40.23 29.88 -29.52
N MET A 941 -41.05 28.87 -29.18
CA MET A 941 -40.67 27.46 -29.32
C MET A 941 -40.49 27.10 -30.81
N ARG A 942 -39.35 26.49 -31.18
CA ARG A 942 -39.06 26.04 -32.55
C ARG A 942 -39.44 24.57 -32.76
N ASP A 943 -39.29 23.76 -31.72
CA ASP A 943 -39.65 22.34 -31.70
C ASP A 943 -40.36 21.98 -30.38
N PRO A 944 -41.65 22.32 -30.24
CA PRO A 944 -42.40 22.09 -29.00
C PRO A 944 -42.55 20.59 -28.70
N VAL A 945 -42.26 20.22 -27.46
CA VAL A 945 -42.39 18.87 -26.92
C VAL A 945 -43.15 18.90 -25.59
N MET A 946 -44.03 17.93 -25.39
CA MET A 946 -44.79 17.75 -24.16
C MET A 946 -44.05 16.82 -23.19
N LEU A 947 -43.91 17.27 -21.95
CA LEU A 947 -43.35 16.47 -20.87
C LEU A 947 -44.41 15.47 -20.35
N PRO A 948 -44.11 14.17 -20.22
CA PRO A 948 -45.09 13.16 -19.89
C PRO A 948 -45.68 13.32 -18.48
N SER A 949 -44.86 13.78 -17.52
CA SER A 949 -45.20 13.95 -16.11
C SER A 949 -45.92 15.27 -15.82
N SER A 950 -45.30 16.41 -16.13
CA SER A 950 -45.89 17.73 -15.86
C SER A 950 -46.96 18.14 -16.86
N LYS A 951 -47.01 17.49 -18.04
CA LYS A 951 -47.85 17.88 -19.19
C LYS A 951 -47.55 19.28 -19.73
N THR A 952 -46.48 19.92 -19.27
CA THR A 952 -46.02 21.20 -19.78
C THR A 952 -45.41 21.02 -21.17
N ILE A 953 -45.71 21.94 -22.08
CA ILE A 953 -45.08 21.99 -23.41
C ILE A 953 -43.90 22.95 -23.32
N ILE A 954 -42.75 22.50 -23.80
CA ILE A 954 -41.47 23.21 -23.72
C ILE A 954 -40.70 22.98 -25.02
N ASP A 955 -39.76 23.85 -25.39
CA ASP A 955 -38.92 23.60 -26.56
C ASP A 955 -37.97 22.42 -26.32
N ARG A 956 -37.76 21.58 -27.35
CA ARG A 956 -36.87 20.42 -27.28
C ARG A 956 -35.45 20.81 -26.87
N ALA A 957 -34.91 21.93 -27.37
CA ALA A 957 -33.56 22.35 -27.02
C ALA A 957 -33.48 22.76 -25.54
N THR A 958 -34.50 23.44 -25.04
CA THR A 958 -34.59 23.83 -23.62
C THR A 958 -34.62 22.62 -22.70
N ILE A 959 -35.52 21.65 -22.93
CA ILE A 959 -35.59 20.47 -22.05
C ILE A 959 -34.34 19.60 -22.17
N LYS A 960 -33.76 19.45 -23.37
CA LYS A 960 -32.48 18.75 -23.52
C LYS A 960 -31.39 19.44 -22.71
N SER A 961 -31.27 20.76 -22.78
CA SER A 961 -30.26 21.51 -22.02
C SER A 961 -30.46 21.37 -20.50
N HIS A 962 -31.70 21.30 -20.03
CA HIS A 962 -32.01 20.98 -18.63
C HIS A 962 -31.54 19.57 -18.24
N LEU A 963 -31.89 18.56 -19.06
CA LEU A 963 -31.55 17.15 -18.83
C LEU A 963 -30.04 16.86 -18.92
N LEU A 964 -29.24 17.73 -19.54
CA LEU A 964 -27.78 17.65 -19.51
C LEU A 964 -27.20 17.93 -18.10
N SER A 965 -27.94 18.63 -17.25
CA SER A 965 -27.53 19.00 -15.89
C SER A 965 -28.32 18.28 -14.81
N ASP A 966 -29.63 18.09 -14.97
CA ASP A 966 -30.50 17.37 -14.02
C ASP A 966 -31.47 16.46 -14.79
N SER A 967 -31.41 15.15 -14.57
CA SER A 967 -32.23 14.14 -15.27
C SER A 967 -33.64 14.04 -14.69
N LYS A 968 -34.29 15.19 -14.49
CA LYS A 968 -35.62 15.36 -13.90
C LYS A 968 -36.44 16.37 -14.69
N ASP A 969 -37.74 16.29 -14.56
CA ASP A 969 -38.69 17.26 -15.08
C ASP A 969 -38.53 18.60 -14.29
N PRO A 970 -38.31 19.74 -14.97
CA PRO A 970 -38.03 21.02 -14.32
C PRO A 970 -39.21 21.56 -13.48
N PHE A 971 -40.44 21.09 -13.72
CA PHE A 971 -41.64 21.63 -13.09
C PHE A 971 -42.10 20.82 -11.87
N ASN A 972 -41.84 19.50 -11.85
CA ASN A 972 -42.29 18.62 -10.74
C ASN A 972 -41.19 17.71 -10.17
N ARG A 973 -39.96 17.79 -10.71
CA ARG A 973 -38.78 17.02 -10.29
C ARG A 973 -38.92 15.50 -10.41
N ALA A 974 -39.90 15.00 -11.17
CA ALA A 974 -40.03 13.58 -11.49
C ALA A 974 -38.87 13.13 -12.42
N PRO A 975 -38.38 11.88 -12.32
CA PRO A 975 -37.38 11.37 -13.26
C PRO A 975 -37.88 11.48 -14.71
N LEU A 976 -37.04 12.00 -15.60
CA LEU A 976 -37.39 12.20 -17.01
C LEU A 976 -36.18 11.89 -17.89
N ALA A 977 -36.37 11.05 -18.91
CA ALA A 977 -35.38 10.85 -19.97
C ALA A 977 -35.81 11.60 -21.24
N ILE A 978 -34.85 11.96 -22.10
CA ILE A 978 -35.17 12.74 -23.31
C ILE A 978 -36.00 11.92 -24.31
N GLU A 979 -35.88 10.59 -24.26
CA GLU A 979 -36.64 9.66 -25.08
C GLU A 979 -38.13 9.63 -24.70
N ASP A 980 -38.47 10.06 -23.48
CA ASP A 980 -39.84 10.04 -22.96
C ASP A 980 -40.65 11.28 -23.38
N VAL A 981 -40.02 12.30 -23.98
CA VAL A 981 -40.71 13.53 -24.38
C VAL A 981 -41.50 13.34 -25.66
N ILE A 982 -42.75 13.82 -25.68
CA ILE A 982 -43.69 13.58 -26.78
C ILE A 982 -43.69 14.81 -27.71
N PRO A 983 -43.36 14.67 -29.02
CA PRO A 983 -43.40 15.81 -29.95
C PRO A 983 -44.82 16.37 -30.13
N ASP A 984 -44.99 17.70 -30.02
CA ASP A 984 -46.26 18.38 -30.30
C ASP A 984 -46.27 18.94 -31.73
N LEU A 985 -46.61 18.09 -32.69
CA LEU A 985 -46.61 18.45 -34.11
C LEU A 985 -47.69 19.48 -34.46
N GLU A 986 -48.80 19.52 -33.71
CA GLU A 986 -49.90 20.45 -33.94
C GLU A 986 -49.50 21.87 -33.54
N LEU A 987 -48.93 22.02 -32.33
CA LEU A 987 -48.43 23.31 -31.89
C LEU A 987 -47.27 23.80 -32.77
N LYS A 988 -46.39 22.89 -33.20
CA LYS A 988 -45.30 23.23 -34.14
C LYS A 988 -45.84 23.81 -35.45
N ALA A 989 -46.89 23.21 -36.01
CA ALA A 989 -47.52 23.72 -37.23
C ALA A 989 -48.15 25.10 -37.01
N ARG A 990 -48.85 25.30 -35.89
CA ARG A 990 -49.43 26.60 -35.51
C ARG A 990 -48.38 27.69 -35.33
N ILE A 991 -47.25 27.38 -34.70
CA ILE A 991 -46.13 28.32 -34.54
C ILE A 991 -45.51 28.64 -35.91
N GLN A 992 -45.32 27.64 -36.78
CA GLN A 992 -44.81 27.88 -38.14
C GLN A 992 -45.75 28.75 -38.96
N GLU A 993 -47.06 28.50 -38.91
CA GLU A 993 -48.06 29.34 -39.57
C GLU A 993 -48.05 30.78 -39.02
N PHE A 994 -47.93 30.94 -37.70
CA PHE A 994 -47.80 32.25 -37.05
C PHE A 994 -46.56 33.01 -37.53
N LEU A 995 -45.39 32.35 -37.56
CA LEU A 995 -44.13 32.93 -38.05
C LEU A 995 -44.20 33.29 -39.55
N ILE A 996 -44.82 32.45 -40.38
CA ILE A 996 -45.01 32.72 -41.82
C ILE A 996 -45.99 33.88 -42.04
N ALA A 997 -47.07 33.95 -41.27
CA ALA A 997 -48.06 35.03 -41.35
C ALA A 997 -47.45 36.39 -40.94
N ARG A 998 -46.58 36.40 -39.93
CA ARG A 998 -45.86 37.61 -39.48
C ARG A 998 -44.78 38.03 -40.49
N ARG A 999 -43.97 37.11 -41.02
CA ARG A 999 -42.95 37.41 -42.06
C ARG A 999 -43.52 37.96 -43.38
N LYS A 1000 -44.82 37.78 -43.65
CA LYS A 1000 -45.51 38.31 -44.85
C LYS A 1000 -46.13 39.71 -44.65
N LYS A 1001 -46.05 40.32 -43.46
CA LYS A 1001 -46.43 41.72 -43.23
C LYS A 1001 -45.17 42.60 -43.16
N PRO A 1002 -44.75 43.29 -44.23
CA PRO A 1002 -43.81 44.39 -44.09
C PRO A 1002 -44.53 45.58 -43.41
N SER A 1003 -43.87 46.21 -42.46
CA SER A 1003 -44.31 47.41 -41.74
C SER A 1003 -44.61 48.56 -42.72
N LEU A 1004 -45.89 48.89 -42.88
CA LEU A 1004 -46.32 50.22 -43.32
C LEU A 1004 -46.22 51.13 -42.10
N ASP A 1005 -45.12 51.87 -41.99
CA ASP A 1005 -45.07 53.20 -41.36
C ASP A 1005 -43.66 53.77 -41.61
N THR A 1006 -43.49 54.41 -42.77
CA THR A 1006 -42.39 55.34 -43.02
C THR A 1006 -42.93 56.74 -42.71
N PRO A 1007 -42.31 57.55 -41.83
CA PRO A 1007 -42.72 58.94 -41.67
C PRO A 1007 -42.34 59.72 -42.94
N GLU A 1008 -43.29 60.49 -43.48
CA GLU A 1008 -43.04 61.51 -44.51
C GLU A 1008 -42.01 62.52 -43.98
N VAL A 1009 -40.85 62.58 -44.64
CA VAL A 1009 -39.91 63.68 -44.50
C VAL A 1009 -40.18 64.63 -45.66
N ASP A 1010 -40.85 65.75 -45.36
CA ASP A 1010 -40.99 66.89 -46.27
C ASP A 1010 -39.58 67.39 -46.66
N PHE A 1011 -39.22 67.23 -47.92
CA PHE A 1011 -38.11 67.93 -48.55
C PHE A 1011 -38.65 69.21 -49.19
N GLU A 1012 -38.49 70.35 -48.51
CA GLU A 1012 -38.58 71.66 -49.13
C GLU A 1012 -37.46 71.82 -50.18
N MET A 1013 -37.88 71.97 -51.44
CA MET A 1013 -37.03 72.33 -52.56
C MET A 1013 -36.62 73.79 -52.48
N GLY A 1014 -35.36 74.04 -52.16
CA GLY A 1014 -34.70 75.30 -52.50
C GLY A 1014 -34.23 75.27 -53.96
N GLU A 1015 -34.86 76.08 -54.80
CA GLU A 1015 -34.31 76.56 -56.08
C GLU A 1015 -34.00 78.07 -55.97
N PRO A 1016 -33.23 78.67 -56.88
CA PRO A 1016 -32.00 79.39 -56.58
C PRO A 1016 -32.14 80.87 -56.16
N ILE A 1017 -31.14 81.30 -55.38
CA ILE A 1017 -30.70 82.65 -54.97
C ILE A 1017 -31.42 83.86 -55.59
N GLU A 1018 -32.20 84.58 -54.76
CA GLU A 1018 -32.01 86.01 -54.40
C GLU A 1018 -32.70 86.35 -53.07
#